data_AF-A0A919UH73-F1
#
_entry.id   AF-A0A919UH73-F1
#
_cell.length_a   1.000
_cell.length_b   1.000
_cell.length_c   1.000
_cell.angle_alpha   90.00
_cell.angle_beta   90.00
_cell.angle_gamma   90.00
#
_symmetry.space_group_name_H-M   'P 1'
#
loop_
_entity.id
_entity.type
_entity.pdbx_description
1 polymer ?
#
loop_
_entity_poly.entity_id
_entity_poly.type
_entity_poly.pdbx_seq_one_letter_code
_entity_poly.pdbx_strand_id
1 'polypeptide(L)'
;MHRVAVTVAVAVVGTGAAIAGPGAIDDLFHEKGPAAISRVPADNPELGLVYSGLTPAKKGQPCVGGYQLTERGQCSHGPDVPPAGLTVRGTIAPITAAGPTQVVPESDTAAAPLEQTVAAQDGSVSSDSGFALVPEAAGDTAVGYTIGAAGVACDGDGVAGKRVQVLYVRDASTASRFNQYLESFRTWSAGVDAIYNTSAKETGGERHVRFVTTADCKVDVREVELPAGGLNTFDATINGLKALGYNRTDRKYMIFGESKVYCGIGTFNGDTQPGTNNRSNGGPGYGRSDSGCWAASVAAHELGHNLGAVNNNAPNSSKAGHCLDEYDIMCYNDSGGLKTSVRTGCTDKAGENRMDCNHDDYYNTNPSPGSYLANNWNVANNQFLIAGPGGTTPPPPSPTASPTPTKTASPTPTKTVSPTPSKSVTPTKTASPTPTPTKPPTGLKELRVSDTTANSVRLSWDAAAAGSRYAVVLNGRSIGQVGSTNVRIVGMRPDTDYQIGISLAQNGTLTPWTTTVKVHTAAAPAPTAGSWMVFGNSLTGGVADVFGARSAAGTPIIIYQRHGGANQQWKLEPAADGRFVVKSKATNACITTAGDKDTAGATLVQGDCAKALQWTLTKTEFGVSLQSASGLVVGVSNNEYFGSRLLVLQKPSGAKYQSWIPQRT
;
A
#
# COMPACT_ATOMS: atom_id res chain seq x y z
N MET A 1 -52.49 -36.93 -76.00
CA MET A 1 -51.74 -36.26 -77.08
C MET A 1 -51.91 -34.75 -76.91
N HIS A 2 -50.80 -34.03 -76.74
CA HIS A 2 -50.61 -32.58 -76.79
C HIS A 2 -51.82 -31.65 -76.53
N ARG A 3 -51.68 -30.77 -75.54
CA ARG A 3 -51.70 -29.31 -75.74
C ARG A 3 -51.26 -28.65 -74.42
N VAL A 4 -50.07 -28.05 -74.38
CA VAL A 4 -49.65 -26.73 -74.93
C VAL A 4 -49.99 -25.60 -73.96
N ALA A 5 -48.93 -24.88 -73.57
CA ALA A 5 -48.78 -23.44 -73.28
C ALA A 5 -47.76 -23.32 -72.13
N VAL A 6 -46.50 -22.93 -72.36
CA VAL A 6 -45.97 -21.63 -72.79
C VAL A 6 -46.24 -20.51 -71.77
N THR A 7 -45.28 -20.40 -70.85
CA THR A 7 -44.39 -19.23 -70.64
C THR A 7 -44.93 -17.96 -69.95
N VAL A 8 -44.54 -17.83 -68.67
CA VAL A 8 -43.80 -16.73 -67.99
C VAL A 8 -44.44 -15.34 -67.86
N ALA A 9 -44.61 -14.90 -66.59
CA ALA A 9 -43.85 -13.81 -65.93
C ALA A 9 -44.25 -13.75 -64.43
N VAL A 10 -43.35 -14.11 -63.49
CA VAL A 10 -42.48 -13.22 -62.66
C VAL A 10 -43.21 -12.42 -61.57
N ALA A 11 -43.07 -12.91 -60.32
CA ALA A 11 -42.37 -12.25 -59.19
C ALA A 11 -43.02 -12.63 -57.85
N VAL A 12 -42.26 -13.28 -56.95
CA VAL A 12 -42.08 -12.91 -55.53
C VAL A 12 -40.82 -13.65 -55.05
N VAL A 13 -39.81 -12.90 -54.57
CA VAL A 13 -38.68 -13.45 -53.83
C VAL A 13 -39.10 -13.53 -52.36
N GLY A 14 -39.21 -14.75 -51.85
CA GLY A 14 -39.37 -15.09 -50.45
C GLY A 14 -38.24 -16.05 -50.04
N THR A 15 -37.51 -15.62 -49.04
CA THR A 15 -36.28 -16.18 -48.46
C THR A 15 -36.38 -17.65 -48.04
N GLY A 16 -35.48 -18.49 -48.57
CA GLY A 16 -35.23 -19.87 -48.12
C GLY A 16 -33.81 -20.00 -47.57
N ALA A 17 -33.72 -20.55 -46.36
CA ALA A 17 -32.51 -20.71 -45.56
C ALA A 17 -31.44 -21.61 -46.21
N ALA A 18 -30.17 -21.20 -46.09
CA ALA A 18 -29.03 -22.09 -46.16
C ALA A 18 -28.45 -22.25 -44.74
N ILE A 19 -28.54 -23.47 -44.20
CA ILE A 19 -27.98 -23.85 -42.91
C ILE A 19 -26.46 -24.03 -43.12
N ALA A 20 -25.66 -23.09 -42.62
CA ALA A 20 -24.22 -23.25 -42.49
C ALA A 20 -23.92 -24.11 -41.25
N GLY A 21 -23.03 -25.10 -41.40
CA GLY A 21 -22.69 -26.05 -40.34
C GLY A 21 -21.98 -25.43 -39.13
N PRO A 22 -21.79 -26.20 -38.04
CA PRO A 22 -21.32 -25.70 -36.74
C PRO A 22 -19.95 -25.00 -36.75
N GLY A 23 -19.13 -25.22 -37.78
CA GLY A 23 -17.82 -24.60 -37.91
C GLY A 23 -17.84 -23.14 -38.39
N ALA A 24 -18.91 -22.67 -39.04
CA ALA A 24 -18.97 -21.30 -39.58
C ALA A 24 -19.43 -20.26 -38.55
N ILE A 25 -20.06 -20.69 -37.47
CA ILE A 25 -20.47 -19.84 -36.34
C ILE A 25 -19.39 -19.75 -35.25
N ASP A 26 -18.40 -20.65 -35.23
CA ASP A 26 -17.29 -20.58 -34.26
C ASP A 26 -16.21 -19.55 -34.67
N ASP A 27 -16.03 -19.33 -35.99
CA ASP A 27 -15.12 -18.33 -36.57
C ASP A 27 -15.69 -16.88 -36.53
N LEU A 28 -16.99 -16.72 -36.27
CA LEU A 28 -17.66 -15.41 -36.16
C LEU A 28 -17.60 -14.83 -34.73
N PHE A 29 -17.24 -15.62 -33.72
CA PHE A 29 -17.20 -15.21 -32.30
C PHE A 29 -15.87 -15.43 -31.58
N HIS A 30 -14.86 -16.02 -32.23
CA HIS A 30 -13.51 -16.09 -31.67
C HIS A 30 -12.62 -15.01 -32.30
N GLU A 31 -12.40 -13.91 -31.58
CA GLU A 31 -11.17 -13.14 -31.79
C GLU A 31 -9.98 -14.10 -31.64
N LYS A 32 -9.08 -14.11 -32.63
CA LYS A 32 -7.82 -14.86 -32.53
C LYS A 32 -7.09 -14.34 -31.29
N GLY A 33 -7.10 -15.13 -30.22
CA GLY A 33 -6.36 -14.81 -28.99
C GLY A 33 -4.89 -14.52 -29.30
N PRO A 34 -4.20 -13.77 -28.41
CA PRO A 34 -2.86 -13.24 -28.69
C PRO A 34 -1.90 -14.35 -29.13
N ALA A 35 -1.15 -14.08 -30.21
CA ALA A 35 -0.14 -15.01 -30.70
C ALA A 35 0.95 -15.17 -29.61
N ALA A 36 1.32 -16.40 -29.27
CA ALA A 36 2.38 -16.64 -28.32
C ALA A 36 3.73 -16.20 -28.89
N ILE A 37 4.55 -15.52 -28.09
CA ILE A 37 5.96 -15.29 -28.41
C ILE A 37 6.60 -16.68 -28.59
N SER A 38 7.12 -16.95 -29.79
CA SER A 38 7.51 -18.31 -30.18
C SER A 38 8.96 -18.66 -29.79
N ARG A 39 9.81 -17.66 -29.50
CA ARG A 39 11.22 -17.81 -29.09
C ARG A 39 11.65 -16.65 -28.19
N VAL A 40 12.56 -16.91 -27.24
CA VAL A 40 13.30 -15.85 -26.52
C VAL A 40 14.36 -15.29 -27.48
N PRO A 41 14.46 -13.96 -27.65
CA PRO A 41 15.57 -13.35 -28.37
C PRO A 41 16.92 -13.62 -27.70
N ALA A 42 18.02 -13.42 -28.42
CA ALA A 42 19.34 -13.45 -27.80
C ALA A 42 19.55 -12.21 -26.93
N ASP A 43 20.26 -12.36 -25.80
CA ASP A 43 20.60 -11.25 -24.92
C ASP A 43 21.45 -10.19 -25.66
N ASN A 44 21.13 -8.91 -25.44
CA ASN A 44 21.94 -7.77 -25.84
C ASN A 44 22.10 -6.78 -24.67
N PRO A 45 23.09 -7.00 -23.79
CA PRO A 45 23.28 -6.18 -22.59
C PRO A 45 23.58 -4.70 -22.84
N GLU A 46 24.14 -4.34 -24.00
CA GLU A 46 24.39 -2.92 -24.34
C GLU A 46 23.07 -2.15 -24.54
N LEU A 47 22.03 -2.85 -25.00
CA LEU A 47 20.66 -2.34 -25.13
C LEU A 47 19.78 -2.73 -23.94
N GLY A 48 20.32 -3.35 -22.89
CA GLY A 48 19.56 -3.77 -21.72
C GLY A 48 18.59 -4.92 -21.96
N LEU A 49 18.68 -5.57 -23.12
CA LEU A 49 17.83 -6.69 -23.52
C LEU A 49 18.37 -7.98 -22.91
N VAL A 50 18.14 -8.17 -21.61
CA VAL A 50 18.60 -9.35 -20.86
C VAL A 50 17.41 -10.23 -20.48
N TYR A 51 17.24 -11.35 -21.18
CA TYR A 51 16.11 -12.27 -21.01
C TYR A 51 16.40 -13.41 -20.01
N SER A 52 17.61 -13.46 -19.46
CA SER A 52 17.97 -14.41 -18.42
C SER A 52 16.96 -14.40 -17.26
N GLY A 53 16.34 -15.56 -16.99
CA GLY A 53 15.27 -15.72 -15.99
C GLY A 53 13.84 -15.59 -16.54
N LEU A 54 13.67 -15.34 -17.84
CA LEU A 54 12.37 -15.23 -18.52
C LEU A 54 12.11 -16.43 -19.44
N THR A 55 10.88 -16.97 -19.42
CA THR A 55 10.44 -18.06 -20.31
C THR A 55 9.24 -17.62 -21.15
N PRO A 56 9.20 -17.80 -22.49
CA PRO A 56 8.05 -17.42 -23.30
C PRO A 56 6.82 -18.23 -22.89
N ALA A 57 5.70 -17.55 -22.70
CA ALA A 57 4.47 -18.20 -22.30
C ALA A 57 3.83 -18.94 -23.48
N LYS A 58 3.38 -20.18 -23.24
CA LYS A 58 2.71 -21.00 -24.25
C LYS A 58 1.25 -20.54 -24.46
N LYS A 59 0.67 -20.85 -25.63
CA LYS A 59 -0.75 -20.62 -25.90
C LYS A 59 -1.61 -21.24 -24.79
N GLY A 60 -2.56 -20.47 -24.25
CA GLY A 60 -3.44 -20.89 -23.15
C GLY A 60 -2.85 -20.77 -21.75
N GLN A 61 -1.62 -20.26 -21.59
CA GLN A 61 -1.04 -19.95 -20.28
C GLN A 61 -1.36 -18.51 -19.83
N PRO A 62 -1.32 -18.21 -18.52
CA PRO A 62 -1.69 -16.90 -17.98
C PRO A 62 -0.89 -15.69 -18.50
N CYS A 63 0.32 -15.93 -19.02
CA CYS A 63 1.23 -14.90 -19.55
C CYS A 63 1.30 -14.89 -21.09
N VAL A 64 0.35 -15.54 -21.78
CA VAL A 64 0.38 -15.68 -23.25
C VAL A 64 0.56 -14.32 -23.94
N GLY A 65 1.55 -14.22 -24.82
CA GLY A 65 1.92 -12.95 -25.46
C GLY A 65 2.97 -12.14 -24.70
N GLY A 66 3.54 -12.68 -23.63
CA GLY A 66 4.71 -12.18 -22.91
C GLY A 66 5.57 -13.32 -22.36
N TYR A 67 6.32 -13.03 -21.29
CA TYR A 67 7.20 -13.96 -20.60
C TYR A 67 6.66 -14.33 -19.22
N GLN A 68 6.92 -15.56 -18.81
CA GLN A 68 6.69 -16.08 -17.47
C GLN A 68 8.00 -16.09 -16.67
N LEU A 69 7.92 -15.67 -15.41
CA LEU A 69 9.00 -15.74 -14.42
C LEU A 69 9.02 -17.10 -13.68
N THR A 70 9.95 -17.30 -12.74
CA THR A 70 10.10 -18.58 -12.02
C THR A 70 8.83 -18.96 -11.25
N GLU A 71 8.13 -17.98 -10.68
CA GLU A 71 6.84 -18.21 -10.01
C GLU A 71 5.69 -18.25 -11.02
N ARG A 72 4.86 -19.30 -10.92
CA ARG A 72 3.74 -19.52 -11.84
C ARG A 72 2.74 -18.35 -11.78
N GLY A 73 2.44 -17.78 -12.95
CA GLY A 73 1.48 -16.69 -13.08
C GLY A 73 2.08 -15.30 -12.86
N GLN A 74 3.37 -15.20 -12.53
CA GLN A 74 4.10 -13.95 -12.64
C GLN A 74 4.59 -13.77 -14.09
N CYS A 75 4.20 -12.65 -14.67
CA CYS A 75 4.36 -12.38 -16.09
C CYS A 75 5.11 -11.06 -16.28
N SER A 76 5.92 -10.96 -17.33
CA SER A 76 6.60 -9.74 -17.77
C SER A 76 6.42 -9.55 -19.27
N HIS A 77 6.39 -8.30 -19.73
CA HIS A 77 6.35 -8.01 -21.16
C HIS A 77 7.73 -8.25 -21.80
N GLY A 78 8.81 -8.06 -21.05
CA GLY A 78 10.20 -8.25 -21.49
C GLY A 78 11.08 -7.10 -21.01
N PRO A 79 12.37 -7.10 -21.35
CA PRO A 79 13.24 -5.94 -21.18
C PRO A 79 13.09 -4.93 -22.31
N ASP A 80 13.18 -3.65 -21.98
CA ASP A 80 13.01 -2.54 -22.92
C ASP A 80 14.34 -1.97 -23.41
N VAL A 81 14.33 -1.52 -24.68
CA VAL A 81 15.46 -0.76 -25.23
C VAL A 81 15.50 0.66 -24.65
N PRO A 82 16.68 1.30 -24.57
CA PRO A 82 16.76 2.66 -24.09
C PRO A 82 16.03 3.65 -25.00
N PRO A 83 15.19 4.55 -24.44
CA PRO A 83 14.66 5.68 -25.17
C PRO A 83 15.77 6.58 -25.72
N ALA A 84 15.44 7.39 -26.72
CA ALA A 84 16.38 8.33 -27.31
C ALA A 84 17.01 9.22 -26.23
N GLY A 85 18.35 9.32 -26.24
CA GLY A 85 19.12 10.12 -25.28
C GLY A 85 19.47 9.41 -23.97
N LEU A 86 18.95 8.21 -23.72
CA LEU A 86 19.32 7.37 -22.57
C LEU A 86 20.17 6.18 -23.02
N THR A 87 20.99 5.66 -22.11
CA THR A 87 21.78 4.45 -22.34
C THR A 87 21.86 3.65 -21.06
N VAL A 88 21.81 2.31 -21.16
CA VAL A 88 21.86 1.43 -19.97
C VAL A 88 23.10 1.67 -19.11
N ARG A 89 24.23 1.96 -19.76
CA ARG A 89 25.51 2.19 -19.08
C ARG A 89 25.78 3.66 -18.72
N GLY A 90 24.88 4.56 -19.11
CA GLY A 90 24.97 5.98 -18.85
C GLY A 90 24.94 6.32 -17.36
N THR A 91 25.13 7.61 -17.07
CA THR A 91 25.02 8.16 -15.73
C THR A 91 24.02 9.30 -15.76
N ILE A 92 22.95 9.18 -15.00
CA ILE A 92 21.98 10.25 -14.79
C ILE A 92 22.38 11.04 -13.55
N ALA A 93 22.56 12.35 -13.69
CA ALA A 93 22.82 13.25 -12.56
C ALA A 93 21.52 13.56 -11.78
N PRO A 94 21.59 13.93 -10.49
CA PRO A 94 20.41 14.40 -9.77
C PRO A 94 19.82 15.64 -10.46
N ILE A 95 18.51 15.67 -10.65
CA ILE A 95 17.80 16.74 -11.37
C ILE A 95 17.25 17.82 -10.44
N THR A 96 17.31 17.56 -9.14
CA THR A 96 16.99 18.52 -8.09
C THR A 96 18.23 18.71 -7.23
N ALA A 97 18.37 19.91 -6.65
CA ALA A 97 19.27 20.06 -5.52
C ALA A 97 18.99 18.94 -4.52
N ALA A 98 20.04 18.40 -3.89
CA ALA A 98 19.87 17.49 -2.79
C ALA A 98 18.85 18.11 -1.82
N GLY A 99 17.86 17.33 -1.39
CA GLY A 99 16.81 17.84 -0.51
C GLY A 99 17.43 18.56 0.68
N PRO A 100 16.73 19.55 1.27
CA PRO A 100 17.28 20.31 2.37
C PRO A 100 17.84 19.34 3.39
N THR A 101 19.09 19.57 3.76
CA THR A 101 19.61 19.10 5.04
C THR A 101 18.54 19.47 6.05
N GLN A 102 17.98 18.46 6.74
CA GLN A 102 16.77 18.63 7.53
C GLN A 102 16.92 19.82 8.49
N VAL A 103 16.06 20.83 8.33
CA VAL A 103 15.92 21.90 9.32
C VAL A 103 14.99 21.38 10.41
N VAL A 104 15.46 21.51 11.64
CA VAL A 104 14.72 21.14 12.84
C VAL A 104 13.51 22.06 13.00
N PRO A 105 12.30 21.54 13.27
CA PRO A 105 11.14 22.38 13.61
C PRO A 105 11.38 23.23 14.85
N GLU A 106 10.80 24.42 14.88
CA GLU A 106 10.78 25.28 16.06
C GLU A 106 10.11 24.58 17.26
N SER A 107 10.49 24.98 18.48
CA SER A 107 10.01 24.38 19.73
C SER A 107 8.48 24.56 19.91
N ASP A 108 7.82 23.52 20.43
CA ASP A 108 6.40 23.55 20.82
C ASP A 108 6.18 24.33 22.12
N THR A 109 5.85 25.62 22.02
CA THR A 109 5.65 26.46 23.23
C THR A 109 4.27 26.28 23.90
N ALA A 110 3.40 25.40 23.38
CA ALA A 110 2.07 25.18 23.93
C ALA A 110 2.07 24.36 25.24
N ALA A 111 0.96 24.46 25.99
CA ALA A 111 0.72 23.59 27.14
C ALA A 111 0.57 22.11 26.69
N ALA A 112 0.88 21.18 27.59
CA ALA A 112 0.83 19.74 27.29
C ALA A 112 -0.54 19.33 26.72
N PRO A 113 -0.58 18.48 25.68
CA PRO A 113 -1.82 18.14 25.01
C PRO A 113 -2.72 17.23 25.86
N LEU A 114 -4.03 17.26 25.59
CA LEU A 114 -4.97 16.27 26.12
C LEU A 114 -4.80 14.93 25.39
N GLU A 115 -4.92 13.81 26.10
CA GLU A 115 -4.78 12.46 25.49
C GLU A 115 -5.76 12.25 24.33
N GLN A 116 -6.97 12.78 24.45
CA GLN A 116 -7.99 12.70 23.40
C GLN A 116 -7.53 13.40 22.11
N THR A 117 -6.87 14.55 22.24
CA THR A 117 -6.34 15.32 21.10
C THR A 117 -5.19 14.59 20.43
N VAL A 118 -4.36 13.87 21.20
CA VAL A 118 -3.25 13.06 20.64
C VAL A 118 -3.79 11.83 19.90
N ALA A 119 -4.73 11.12 20.49
CA ALA A 119 -5.30 9.91 19.91
C ALA A 119 -6.18 10.16 18.66
N ALA A 120 -7.00 11.22 18.66
CA ALA A 120 -7.98 11.48 17.59
C ALA A 120 -7.34 11.84 16.23
N GLN A 121 -6.17 12.47 16.21
CA GLN A 121 -5.50 12.82 14.95
C GLN A 121 -4.64 11.70 14.37
N ASP A 122 -4.17 10.77 15.20
CA ASP A 122 -3.42 9.58 14.73
C ASP A 122 -4.36 8.49 14.16
N GLY A 123 -5.61 8.84 13.80
CA GLY A 123 -6.61 7.93 13.23
C GLY A 123 -7.27 6.97 14.24
N SER A 124 -6.95 7.08 15.52
CA SER A 124 -7.54 6.24 16.58
C SER A 124 -8.79 6.87 17.18
N VAL A 125 -9.80 6.05 17.48
CA VAL A 125 -10.99 6.51 18.21
C VAL A 125 -10.64 6.55 19.70
N SER A 126 -10.53 7.76 20.24
CA SER A 126 -10.32 7.98 21.67
C SER A 126 -11.64 7.92 22.44
N SER A 127 -11.57 7.45 23.68
CA SER A 127 -12.69 7.46 24.62
C SER A 127 -12.37 8.23 25.88
N ASP A 128 -13.39 8.66 26.61
CA ASP A 128 -13.24 9.21 27.97
C ASP A 128 -12.63 8.21 28.96
N SER A 129 -12.48 6.94 28.57
CA SER A 129 -11.77 5.91 29.31
C SER A 129 -10.25 5.87 29.05
N GLY A 130 -9.73 6.73 28.19
CA GLY A 130 -8.29 6.88 27.91
C GLY A 130 -7.69 5.79 27.04
N PHE A 131 -8.49 4.87 26.47
CA PHE A 131 -8.01 3.87 25.52
C PHE A 131 -8.16 4.39 24.09
N ALA A 132 -7.16 4.09 23.25
CA ALA A 132 -7.23 4.32 21.82
C ALA A 132 -7.67 3.02 21.14
N LEU A 133 -8.75 3.08 20.37
CA LEU A 133 -9.13 2.03 19.44
C LEU A 133 -8.54 2.38 18.08
N VAL A 134 -7.57 1.61 17.62
CA VAL A 134 -7.00 1.77 16.28
C VAL A 134 -7.77 0.83 15.36
N PRO A 135 -8.67 1.34 14.49
CA PRO A 135 -9.30 0.51 13.48
C PRO A 135 -8.18 -0.02 12.58
N GLU A 136 -8.07 -1.33 12.53
CA GLU A 136 -7.15 -1.95 11.59
C GLU A 136 -7.83 -1.85 10.22
N ALA A 137 -7.22 -1.14 9.28
CA ALA A 137 -7.86 -0.74 8.03
C ALA A 137 -8.61 -1.91 7.38
N ALA A 138 -9.94 -1.79 7.35
CA ALA A 138 -10.76 -2.52 6.39
C ALA A 138 -10.49 -1.88 5.03
N GLY A 139 -10.21 -2.69 4.01
CA GLY A 139 -10.02 -2.17 2.66
C GLY A 139 -11.26 -1.42 2.14
N ASP A 140 -11.00 -0.29 1.48
CA ASP A 140 -11.73 0.37 0.36
C ASP A 140 -12.93 1.36 0.55
N THR A 141 -12.85 2.46 -0.24
CA THR A 141 -13.88 3.31 -0.92
C THR A 141 -14.47 4.62 -0.31
N ALA A 142 -13.91 5.80 -0.65
CA ALA A 142 -14.56 7.05 -1.15
C ALA A 142 -13.54 8.23 -1.30
N VAL A 143 -13.68 9.01 -2.38
CA VAL A 143 -12.68 9.95 -2.94
C VAL A 143 -12.41 11.17 -2.04
N GLY A 144 -11.18 11.29 -1.55
CA GLY A 144 -10.68 12.46 -0.84
C GLY A 144 -9.16 12.49 -0.96
N TYR A 145 -8.66 13.17 -2.00
CA TYR A 145 -7.24 13.41 -2.18
C TYR A 145 -6.94 14.90 -2.28
N THR A 146 -5.73 15.28 -1.89
CA THR A 146 -5.21 16.65 -2.06
C THR A 146 -3.92 16.58 -2.87
N ILE A 147 -3.68 17.55 -3.76
CA ILE A 147 -2.40 17.67 -4.46
C ILE A 147 -1.39 18.35 -3.53
N GLY A 148 -0.34 17.64 -3.17
CA GLY A 148 0.73 18.15 -2.33
C GLY A 148 1.61 19.17 -3.06
N ALA A 149 2.41 19.91 -2.28
CA ALA A 149 3.40 20.85 -2.81
C ALA A 149 4.45 20.17 -3.72
N ALA A 150 4.63 18.85 -3.60
CA ALA A 150 5.50 18.05 -4.46
C ALA A 150 4.84 17.58 -5.77
N GLY A 151 3.58 17.97 -6.03
CA GLY A 151 2.89 17.70 -7.28
C GLY A 151 2.26 16.31 -7.40
N VAL A 152 2.03 15.60 -6.29
CA VAL A 152 1.37 14.28 -6.28
C VAL A 152 0.09 14.31 -5.45
N ALA A 153 -0.86 13.43 -5.77
CA ALA A 153 -2.08 13.25 -5.02
C ALA A 153 -1.88 12.43 -3.74
N CYS A 154 -2.43 12.93 -2.63
CA CYS A 154 -2.38 12.28 -1.33
C CYS A 154 -3.77 11.88 -0.91
N ASP A 155 -4.01 10.57 -0.93
CA ASP A 155 -5.30 9.95 -0.66
C ASP A 155 -5.26 9.20 0.66
N GLY A 156 -6.25 9.48 1.52
CA GLY A 156 -6.36 8.86 2.83
C GLY A 156 -5.17 9.14 3.74
N ASP A 157 -4.70 8.11 4.44
CA ASP A 157 -3.51 8.15 5.32
C ASP A 157 -2.18 8.10 4.54
N GLY A 158 -2.23 8.11 3.21
CA GLY A 158 -1.07 7.97 2.34
C GLY A 158 -0.50 6.56 2.24
N VAL A 159 -1.04 5.57 2.95
CA VAL A 159 -0.42 4.22 3.05
C VAL A 159 -1.43 3.10 2.82
N ALA A 160 -2.66 3.18 3.32
CA ALA A 160 -3.66 2.13 3.22
C ALA A 160 -4.21 1.94 1.81
N GLY A 161 -4.68 0.72 1.52
CA GLY A 161 -5.28 0.36 0.24
C GLY A 161 -4.28 0.26 -0.91
N LYS A 162 -4.79 0.20 -2.14
CA LYS A 162 -3.97 0.02 -3.35
C LYS A 162 -3.07 1.23 -3.56
N ARG A 163 -1.75 1.01 -3.62
CA ARG A 163 -0.77 2.10 -3.75
C ARG A 163 0.45 1.71 -4.60
N VAL A 164 1.05 2.70 -5.23
CA VAL A 164 2.38 2.59 -5.85
C VAL A 164 3.43 2.97 -4.82
N GLN A 165 4.26 2.01 -4.39
CA GLN A 165 5.39 2.25 -3.49
C GLN A 165 6.65 2.45 -4.32
N VAL A 166 7.37 3.55 -4.07
CA VAL A 166 8.62 3.84 -4.76
C VAL A 166 9.79 3.29 -3.96
N LEU A 167 10.65 2.53 -4.64
CA LEU A 167 11.83 1.90 -4.05
C LEU A 167 13.11 2.38 -4.77
N TYR A 168 14.13 2.72 -4.00
CA TYR A 168 15.51 2.78 -4.47
C TYR A 168 16.18 1.47 -4.05
N VAL A 169 16.51 0.61 -5.01
CA VAL A 169 17.01 -0.74 -4.73
C VAL A 169 18.47 -0.83 -5.13
N ARG A 170 19.32 -1.34 -4.24
CA ARG A 170 20.73 -1.58 -4.51
C ARG A 170 21.16 -2.96 -4.04
N ASP A 171 22.21 -3.51 -4.64
CA ASP A 171 22.89 -4.66 -4.06
C ASP A 171 23.70 -4.23 -2.83
N ALA A 172 23.88 -5.14 -1.87
CA ALA A 172 24.63 -4.91 -0.63
C ALA A 172 26.09 -4.50 -0.86
N SER A 173 26.68 -4.89 -2.01
CA SER A 173 28.02 -4.48 -2.41
C SER A 173 28.11 -3.06 -2.96
N THR A 174 26.98 -2.40 -3.20
CA THR A 174 26.91 -1.08 -3.85
C THR A 174 26.66 0.01 -2.81
N ALA A 175 27.46 1.08 -2.85
CA ALA A 175 27.28 2.23 -1.97
C ALA A 175 25.97 2.98 -2.27
N SER A 176 25.29 3.44 -1.22
CA SER A 176 24.03 4.16 -1.36
C SER A 176 24.22 5.58 -1.90
N ARG A 177 23.41 5.94 -2.90
CA ARG A 177 23.22 7.32 -3.37
C ARG A 177 21.86 7.89 -2.96
N PHE A 178 21.17 7.25 -2.02
CA PHE A 178 19.79 7.56 -1.69
C PHE A 178 19.57 9.03 -1.31
N ASN A 179 20.36 9.59 -0.39
CA ASN A 179 20.21 11.00 0.02
C ASN A 179 20.52 12.00 -1.10
N GLN A 180 21.41 11.64 -2.03
CA GLN A 180 21.75 12.48 -3.17
C GLN A 180 20.58 12.55 -4.18
N TYR A 181 19.84 11.45 -4.34
CA TYR A 181 18.78 11.33 -5.35
C TYR A 181 17.36 11.35 -4.77
N LEU A 182 17.15 11.37 -3.45
CA LEU A 182 15.82 11.27 -2.84
C LEU A 182 14.82 12.25 -3.43
N GLU A 183 15.18 13.53 -3.52
CA GLU A 183 14.28 14.52 -4.13
C GLU A 183 14.17 14.33 -5.64
N SER A 184 15.20 13.81 -6.32
CA SER A 184 15.10 13.46 -7.73
C SER A 184 14.15 12.28 -7.96
N PHE A 185 14.15 11.25 -7.11
CA PHE A 185 13.18 10.16 -7.13
C PHE A 185 11.76 10.67 -6.90
N ARG A 186 11.57 11.60 -5.98
CA ARG A 186 10.27 12.26 -5.75
C ARG A 186 9.85 13.10 -6.95
N THR A 187 10.75 13.87 -7.54
CA THR A 187 10.48 14.68 -8.74
C THR A 187 10.17 13.81 -9.94
N TRP A 188 10.90 12.73 -10.19
CA TRP A 188 10.55 11.77 -11.24
C TRP A 188 9.20 11.11 -10.97
N SER A 189 8.89 10.76 -9.72
CA SER A 189 7.58 10.21 -9.35
C SER A 189 6.43 11.22 -9.56
N ALA A 190 6.65 12.49 -9.26
CA ALA A 190 5.71 13.57 -9.59
C ALA A 190 5.59 13.78 -11.12
N GLY A 191 6.69 13.61 -11.85
CA GLY A 191 6.68 13.58 -13.32
C GLY A 191 5.84 12.42 -13.86
N VAL A 192 5.93 11.23 -13.26
CA VAL A 192 5.07 10.09 -13.58
C VAL A 192 3.61 10.47 -13.36
N ASP A 193 3.24 10.98 -12.19
CA ASP A 193 1.87 11.47 -11.92
C ASP A 193 1.39 12.48 -12.98
N ALA A 194 2.25 13.46 -13.31
CA ALA A 194 1.95 14.48 -14.30
C ALA A 194 1.73 13.91 -15.70
N ILE A 195 2.47 12.87 -16.12
CA ILE A 195 2.27 12.17 -17.39
C ILE A 195 0.88 11.55 -17.43
N TYR A 196 0.50 10.77 -16.41
CA TYR A 196 -0.83 10.15 -16.33
C TYR A 196 -1.94 11.20 -16.31
N ASN A 197 -1.79 12.25 -15.50
CA ASN A 197 -2.82 13.27 -15.35
C ASN A 197 -2.95 14.17 -16.57
N THR A 198 -1.85 14.52 -17.23
CA THR A 198 -1.92 15.36 -18.43
C THR A 198 -2.52 14.58 -19.60
N SER A 199 -2.21 13.29 -19.74
CA SER A 199 -2.88 12.40 -20.69
C SER A 199 -4.37 12.25 -20.39
N ALA A 200 -4.76 12.26 -19.12
CA ALA A 200 -6.17 12.22 -18.73
C ALA A 200 -6.91 13.51 -19.14
N LYS A 201 -6.26 14.67 -19.01
CA LYS A 201 -6.85 15.97 -19.39
C LYS A 201 -7.14 16.08 -20.88
N GLU A 202 -6.36 15.42 -21.74
CA GLU A 202 -6.59 15.40 -23.19
C GLU A 202 -7.96 14.78 -23.56
N THR A 203 -8.48 13.90 -22.70
CA THR A 203 -9.80 13.27 -22.85
C THR A 203 -10.84 13.82 -21.87
N GLY A 204 -10.56 14.95 -21.22
CA GLY A 204 -11.49 15.66 -20.35
C GLY A 204 -11.60 15.11 -18.92
N GLY A 205 -10.69 14.26 -18.48
CA GLY A 205 -10.65 13.70 -17.14
C GLY A 205 -9.42 14.08 -16.33
N GLU A 206 -9.34 13.53 -15.12
CA GLU A 206 -8.23 13.71 -14.19
C GLU A 206 -7.86 12.35 -13.60
N ARG A 207 -6.57 12.01 -13.62
CA ARG A 207 -6.05 10.75 -13.07
C ARG A 207 -4.69 10.97 -12.44
N HIS A 208 -4.63 10.75 -11.13
CA HIS A 208 -3.40 10.81 -10.37
C HIS A 208 -2.93 9.41 -9.99
N VAL A 209 -1.62 9.19 -9.98
CA VAL A 209 -1.03 7.96 -9.47
C VAL A 209 -1.17 7.94 -7.96
N ARG A 210 -1.74 6.86 -7.44
CA ARG A 210 -2.01 6.67 -6.01
C ARG A 210 -0.72 6.22 -5.31
N PHE A 211 0.23 7.13 -5.13
CA PHE A 211 1.50 6.83 -4.46
C PHE A 211 1.32 6.53 -2.98
N VAL A 212 2.20 5.72 -2.41
CA VAL A 212 2.46 5.77 -0.97
C VAL A 212 3.07 7.13 -0.69
N THR A 213 2.45 7.89 0.21
CA THR A 213 2.90 9.22 0.57
C THR A 213 3.27 9.30 2.04
N THR A 214 4.29 10.08 2.34
CA THR A 214 4.55 10.60 3.67
C THR A 214 3.43 11.57 4.05
N ALA A 215 3.30 11.87 5.33
CA ALA A 215 2.14 12.61 5.80
C ALA A 215 2.22 14.14 5.52
N ASP A 216 3.36 14.64 5.02
CA ASP A 216 3.48 15.93 4.30
C ASP A 216 3.10 15.89 2.84
N CYS A 217 2.49 14.79 2.40
CA CYS A 217 2.04 14.66 1.05
C CYS A 217 3.20 14.73 0.03
N LYS A 218 4.30 14.04 0.36
CA LYS A 218 5.39 13.71 -0.58
C LYS A 218 5.40 12.22 -0.85
N VAL A 219 5.94 11.81 -1.99
CA VAL A 219 6.14 10.39 -2.27
C VAL A 219 7.09 9.76 -1.24
N ASP A 220 6.65 8.65 -0.63
CA ASP A 220 7.48 7.80 0.22
C ASP A 220 8.42 6.96 -0.68
N VAL A 221 9.72 7.27 -0.61
CA VAL A 221 10.74 6.51 -1.31
C VAL A 221 11.52 5.71 -0.27
N ARG A 222 11.60 4.40 -0.44
CA ARG A 222 12.32 3.51 0.48
C ARG A 222 13.60 3.00 -0.15
N GLU A 223 14.72 3.15 0.56
CA GLU A 223 15.95 2.44 0.21
C GLU A 223 15.82 0.96 0.59
N VAL A 224 16.19 0.06 -0.31
CA VAL A 224 16.18 -1.39 -0.13
C VAL A 224 17.51 -1.96 -0.56
N GLU A 225 18.12 -2.73 0.33
CA GLU A 225 19.36 -3.46 0.06
C GLU A 225 19.04 -4.93 -0.22
N LEU A 226 19.40 -5.42 -1.40
CA LEU A 226 19.32 -6.84 -1.77
C LEU A 226 20.67 -7.53 -1.58
N PRO A 227 20.70 -8.86 -1.37
CA PRO A 227 21.92 -9.65 -1.44
C PRO A 227 22.65 -9.44 -2.79
N ALA A 228 23.96 -9.68 -2.81
CA ALA A 228 24.76 -9.53 -4.03
C ALA A 228 24.16 -10.33 -5.21
N GLY A 229 23.98 -9.66 -6.35
CA GLY A 229 23.35 -10.23 -7.53
C GLY A 229 21.82 -10.17 -7.53
N GLY A 230 21.19 -9.55 -6.52
CA GLY A 230 19.76 -9.32 -6.45
C GLY A 230 19.24 -8.45 -7.60
N LEU A 231 20.09 -7.61 -8.19
CA LEU A 231 19.77 -6.82 -9.38
C LEU A 231 20.24 -7.43 -10.72
N ASN A 232 20.76 -8.66 -10.74
CA ASN A 232 21.28 -9.28 -11.98
C ASN A 232 20.19 -9.68 -12.98
N THR A 233 19.01 -10.07 -12.48
CA THR A 233 17.85 -10.44 -13.30
C THR A 233 16.59 -9.91 -12.65
N PHE A 234 15.53 -9.75 -13.44
CA PHE A 234 14.25 -9.30 -12.90
C PHE A 234 13.63 -10.31 -11.92
N ASP A 235 13.81 -11.61 -12.17
CA ASP A 235 13.38 -12.68 -11.27
C ASP A 235 14.13 -12.64 -9.93
N ALA A 236 15.46 -12.44 -9.95
CA ALA A 236 16.26 -12.27 -8.74
C ALA A 236 15.83 -11.02 -7.94
N THR A 237 15.52 -9.92 -8.62
CA THR A 237 15.04 -8.68 -7.98
C THR A 237 13.71 -8.93 -7.28
N ILE A 238 12.74 -9.54 -7.97
CA ILE A 238 11.43 -9.85 -7.39
C ILE A 238 11.55 -10.81 -6.22
N ASN A 239 12.34 -11.88 -6.35
CA ASN A 239 12.54 -12.86 -5.29
C ASN A 239 13.19 -12.23 -4.04
N GLY A 240 14.21 -11.39 -4.24
CA GLY A 240 14.87 -10.65 -3.15
C GLY A 240 13.93 -9.68 -2.45
N LEU A 241 13.17 -8.89 -3.22
CA LEU A 241 12.17 -7.96 -2.69
C LEU A 241 11.07 -8.70 -1.92
N LYS A 242 10.56 -9.82 -2.46
CA LYS A 242 9.57 -10.66 -1.78
C LYS A 242 10.11 -11.22 -0.45
N ALA A 243 11.36 -11.67 -0.43
CA ALA A 243 12.00 -12.18 0.78
C ALA A 243 12.12 -11.09 1.87
N LEU A 244 12.20 -9.81 1.48
CA LEU A 244 12.20 -8.65 2.37
C LEU A 244 10.79 -8.10 2.68
N GLY A 245 9.72 -8.78 2.26
CA GLY A 245 8.34 -8.40 2.55
C GLY A 245 7.72 -7.41 1.55
N TYR A 246 8.36 -7.12 0.43
CA TYR A 246 7.80 -6.33 -0.67
C TYR A 246 6.98 -7.22 -1.61
N ASN A 247 5.94 -7.86 -1.07
CA ASN A 247 5.09 -8.85 -1.74
C ASN A 247 3.59 -8.60 -1.58
N ARG A 248 3.20 -7.38 -1.18
CA ARG A 248 1.81 -7.05 -0.89
C ARG A 248 0.97 -7.02 -2.16
N THR A 249 -0.24 -7.58 -2.09
CA THR A 249 -1.17 -7.64 -3.22
C THR A 249 -1.91 -6.33 -3.50
N ASP A 250 -1.81 -5.36 -2.59
CA ASP A 250 -2.30 -4.00 -2.76
C ASP A 250 -1.15 -3.02 -3.11
N ARG A 251 -0.05 -3.54 -3.70
CA ARG A 251 1.11 -2.74 -4.09
C ARG A 251 1.52 -2.96 -5.54
N LYS A 252 1.89 -1.85 -6.18
CA LYS A 252 2.84 -1.83 -7.31
C LYS A 252 4.15 -1.23 -6.79
N TYR A 253 5.27 -1.84 -7.11
CA TYR A 253 6.60 -1.41 -6.69
C TYR A 253 7.29 -0.78 -7.90
N MET A 254 7.41 0.54 -7.87
CA MET A 254 8.14 1.31 -8.86
C MET A 254 9.59 1.43 -8.39
N ILE A 255 10.51 0.79 -9.11
CA ILE A 255 11.87 0.52 -8.67
C ILE A 255 12.85 1.36 -9.48
N PHE A 256 13.60 2.20 -8.77
CA PHE A 256 14.84 2.80 -9.22
C PHE A 256 16.00 1.89 -8.80
N GLY A 257 16.46 1.05 -9.72
CA GLY A 257 17.53 0.08 -9.51
C GLY A 257 18.91 0.70 -9.65
N GLU A 258 19.75 0.53 -8.64
CA GLU A 258 21.17 0.88 -8.67
C GLU A 258 21.97 -0.22 -9.36
N SER A 259 21.70 -0.39 -10.66
CA SER A 259 22.33 -1.37 -11.54
C SER A 259 22.48 -0.77 -12.94
N LYS A 260 22.93 -1.59 -13.90
CA LYS A 260 23.13 -1.24 -15.32
C LYS A 260 22.74 -2.44 -16.21
N VAL A 261 21.66 -3.12 -15.85
CA VAL A 261 21.17 -4.31 -16.57
C VAL A 261 20.02 -3.94 -17.50
N TYR A 262 19.04 -3.19 -17.01
CA TYR A 262 17.81 -2.88 -17.74
C TYR A 262 17.63 -1.37 -17.94
N CYS A 263 17.11 -0.95 -19.09
CA CYS A 263 16.55 0.40 -19.14
C CYS A 263 15.16 0.40 -18.50
N GLY A 264 14.32 -0.54 -18.94
CA GLY A 264 13.00 -0.85 -18.43
C GLY A 264 12.78 -2.36 -18.37
N ILE A 265 11.98 -2.81 -17.41
CA ILE A 265 11.37 -4.14 -17.37
C ILE A 265 10.25 -4.15 -16.31
N GLY A 266 9.11 -4.72 -16.68
CA GLY A 266 7.89 -4.61 -15.88
C GLY A 266 7.07 -5.88 -15.84
N THR A 267 6.30 -6.02 -14.76
CA THR A 267 5.21 -6.99 -14.65
C THR A 267 4.11 -6.67 -15.66
N PHE A 268 3.62 -7.67 -16.39
CA PHE A 268 2.58 -7.49 -17.41
C PHE A 268 1.55 -8.63 -17.35
N ASN A 269 0.32 -8.32 -16.94
CA ASN A 269 -0.70 -9.35 -16.79
C ASN A 269 -1.34 -9.79 -18.12
N GLY A 270 -1.40 -8.92 -19.12
CA GLY A 270 -2.09 -9.20 -20.39
C GLY A 270 -3.59 -9.50 -20.24
N ASP A 271 -4.23 -8.96 -19.20
CA ASP A 271 -5.66 -9.14 -18.94
C ASP A 271 -6.47 -8.04 -19.63
N THR A 272 -7.33 -8.44 -20.55
CA THR A 272 -8.08 -7.55 -21.43
C THR A 272 -9.47 -7.24 -20.90
N GLN A 273 -9.92 -7.93 -19.84
CA GLN A 273 -11.28 -7.78 -19.31
C GLN A 273 -11.50 -6.36 -18.78
N PRO A 274 -12.60 -5.68 -19.15
CA PRO A 274 -12.95 -4.41 -18.52
C PRO A 274 -13.39 -4.65 -17.06
N GLY A 275 -13.30 -3.60 -16.24
CA GLY A 275 -13.86 -3.60 -14.88
C GLY A 275 -12.91 -4.06 -13.76
N THR A 276 -13.42 -4.09 -12.54
CA THR A 276 -12.61 -4.16 -11.31
C THR A 276 -11.90 -5.50 -11.10
N ASN A 277 -12.40 -6.59 -11.71
CA ASN A 277 -11.81 -7.92 -11.59
C ASN A 277 -10.55 -8.14 -12.44
N ASN A 278 -10.21 -7.19 -13.32
CA ASN A 278 -8.99 -7.27 -14.12
C ASN A 278 -7.76 -7.45 -13.20
N ARG A 279 -6.89 -8.43 -13.53
CA ARG A 279 -5.69 -8.76 -12.73
C ARG A 279 -4.76 -7.57 -12.52
N SER A 280 -4.77 -6.59 -13.41
CA SER A 280 -3.96 -5.36 -13.29
C SER A 280 -4.41 -4.45 -12.14
N ASN A 281 -5.61 -4.63 -11.59
CA ASN A 281 -6.05 -4.04 -10.33
C ASN A 281 -5.46 -4.74 -9.09
N GLY A 282 -4.70 -5.83 -9.23
CA GLY A 282 -4.02 -6.53 -8.14
C GLY A 282 -2.50 -6.44 -8.24
N GLY A 283 -1.82 -6.72 -7.13
CA GLY A 283 -0.38 -6.87 -7.04
C GLY A 283 0.02 -8.22 -6.43
N PRO A 284 1.29 -8.39 -6.05
CA PRO A 284 2.36 -7.41 -6.23
C PRO A 284 2.73 -7.28 -7.73
N GLY A 285 2.86 -6.04 -8.20
CA GLY A 285 3.46 -5.73 -9.50
C GLY A 285 4.79 -5.02 -9.30
N TYR A 286 5.74 -5.22 -10.20
CA TYR A 286 7.08 -4.64 -10.13
C TYR A 286 7.41 -3.99 -11.48
N GLY A 287 7.94 -2.78 -11.47
CA GLY A 287 8.46 -2.08 -12.64
C GLY A 287 9.82 -1.50 -12.30
N ARG A 288 10.85 -1.83 -13.07
CA ARG A 288 12.25 -1.52 -12.75
C ARG A 288 12.89 -0.68 -13.84
N SER A 289 13.53 0.40 -13.43
CA SER A 289 14.42 1.22 -14.26
C SER A 289 15.79 1.33 -13.60
N ASP A 290 16.87 1.07 -14.35
CA ASP A 290 18.22 1.15 -13.78
C ASP A 290 18.87 2.53 -13.94
N SER A 291 19.99 2.74 -13.25
CA SER A 291 20.67 4.02 -13.04
C SER A 291 21.04 4.80 -14.30
N GLY A 292 21.23 4.14 -15.45
CA GLY A 292 21.47 4.79 -16.74
C GLY A 292 20.20 5.32 -17.42
N CYS A 293 19.03 4.93 -16.91
CA CYS A 293 17.71 5.18 -17.48
C CYS A 293 16.71 5.78 -16.47
N TRP A 294 17.17 6.31 -15.34
CA TRP A 294 16.28 7.01 -14.40
C TRP A 294 15.68 8.26 -15.04
N ALA A 295 14.39 8.19 -15.32
CA ALA A 295 13.59 9.29 -15.82
C ALA A 295 12.11 9.04 -15.45
N ALA A 296 11.32 10.13 -15.41
CA ALA A 296 9.88 10.01 -15.19
C ALA A 296 9.20 9.20 -16.30
N SER A 297 9.64 9.36 -17.56
CA SER A 297 9.07 8.65 -18.70
C SER A 297 9.28 7.13 -18.62
N VAL A 298 10.52 6.69 -18.36
CA VAL A 298 10.83 5.27 -18.19
C VAL A 298 10.05 4.67 -17.00
N ALA A 299 10.02 5.36 -15.86
CA ALA A 299 9.26 4.88 -14.71
C ALA A 299 7.73 4.83 -14.98
N ALA A 300 7.18 5.78 -15.75
CA ALA A 300 5.79 5.80 -16.15
C ALA A 300 5.45 4.68 -17.12
N HIS A 301 6.37 4.35 -18.04
CA HIS A 301 6.30 3.23 -18.97
C HIS A 301 6.18 1.90 -18.22
N GLU A 302 7.11 1.64 -17.30
CA GLU A 302 7.10 0.40 -16.50
C GLU A 302 5.85 0.30 -15.61
N LEU A 303 5.44 1.42 -15.03
CA LEU A 303 4.19 1.49 -14.29
C LEU A 303 3.00 1.22 -15.22
N GLY A 304 3.02 1.68 -16.46
CA GLY A 304 2.00 1.42 -17.47
C GLY A 304 1.76 -0.07 -17.65
N HIS A 305 2.84 -0.85 -17.79
CA HIS A 305 2.76 -2.31 -17.83
C HIS A 305 2.17 -2.92 -16.57
N ASN A 306 2.59 -2.43 -15.40
CA ASN A 306 2.04 -2.86 -14.13
C ASN A 306 0.53 -2.57 -14.02
N LEU A 307 0.05 -1.52 -14.67
CA LEU A 307 -1.36 -1.11 -14.70
C LEU A 307 -2.15 -1.72 -15.87
N GLY A 308 -1.50 -2.46 -16.78
CA GLY A 308 -2.12 -3.27 -17.82
C GLY A 308 -1.97 -2.74 -19.26
N ALA A 309 -1.10 -1.77 -19.51
CA ALA A 309 -0.70 -1.37 -20.87
C ALA A 309 0.44 -2.28 -21.42
N VAL A 310 0.62 -2.41 -22.72
CA VAL A 310 -0.39 -2.33 -23.77
C VAL A 310 -0.90 -3.74 -24.00
N ASN A 311 -2.22 -3.94 -23.92
CA ASN A 311 -2.78 -5.27 -24.13
C ASN A 311 -2.65 -5.68 -25.60
N ASN A 312 -2.35 -6.96 -25.84
CA ASN A 312 -2.11 -7.46 -27.19
C ASN A 312 -3.34 -7.43 -28.11
N ASN A 313 -4.56 -7.31 -27.58
CA ASN A 313 -5.75 -7.11 -28.42
C ASN A 313 -6.06 -5.64 -28.71
N ALA A 314 -5.25 -4.69 -28.22
CA ALA A 314 -5.43 -3.27 -28.56
C ALA A 314 -5.26 -3.04 -30.08
N PRO A 315 -6.03 -2.10 -30.66
CA PRO A 315 -6.08 -1.85 -32.10
C PRO A 315 -4.71 -1.70 -32.75
N ASN A 316 -3.79 -0.98 -32.09
CA ASN A 316 -2.49 -0.62 -32.62
C ASN A 316 -1.33 -1.21 -31.79
N SER A 317 -1.58 -2.31 -31.10
CA SER A 317 -0.55 -3.03 -30.36
C SER A 317 0.46 -3.74 -31.29
N SER A 318 1.73 -3.72 -30.88
CA SER A 318 2.81 -4.52 -31.45
C SER A 318 2.65 -6.03 -31.24
N LYS A 319 1.70 -6.43 -30.36
CA LYS A 319 1.46 -7.79 -29.87
C LYS A 319 2.57 -8.33 -28.95
N ALA A 320 3.45 -7.46 -28.44
CA ALA A 320 4.50 -7.80 -27.48
C ALA A 320 4.51 -6.88 -26.24
N GLY A 321 3.38 -6.26 -25.92
CA GLY A 321 3.24 -5.35 -24.78
C GLY A 321 3.35 -3.87 -25.11
N HIS A 322 3.74 -3.50 -26.33
CA HIS A 322 3.89 -2.11 -26.79
C HIS A 322 2.82 -1.70 -27.82
N CYS A 323 2.81 -0.42 -28.18
CA CYS A 323 1.99 0.16 -29.25
C CYS A 323 2.84 0.57 -30.48
N LEU A 324 2.18 0.93 -31.58
CA LEU A 324 2.84 1.27 -32.85
C LEU A 324 2.65 2.74 -33.27
N ASP A 325 1.81 3.50 -32.60
CA ASP A 325 1.51 4.90 -32.90
C ASP A 325 2.52 5.86 -32.23
N GLU A 326 3.66 6.08 -32.87
CA GLU A 326 4.60 7.11 -32.42
C GLU A 326 3.95 8.51 -32.54
N TYR A 327 4.06 9.42 -31.58
CA TYR A 327 4.89 9.48 -30.37
C TYR A 327 4.09 9.21 -29.09
N ASP A 328 4.21 7.99 -28.54
CA ASP A 328 3.55 7.55 -27.31
C ASP A 328 4.55 6.89 -26.38
N ILE A 329 4.33 7.02 -25.07
CA ILE A 329 5.29 6.51 -24.08
C ILE A 329 5.48 5.00 -24.18
N MET A 330 4.45 4.23 -24.58
CA MET A 330 4.53 2.77 -24.74
C MET A 330 4.90 2.33 -26.16
N CYS A 331 5.17 3.26 -27.08
CA CYS A 331 5.33 2.96 -28.50
C CYS A 331 6.79 2.99 -28.91
N TYR A 332 7.33 1.83 -29.27
CA TYR A 332 8.60 1.74 -29.98
C TYR A 332 8.70 0.41 -30.73
N ASN A 333 9.72 0.29 -31.58
CA ASN A 333 9.95 -0.95 -32.32
C ASN A 333 10.47 -2.05 -31.39
N ASP A 334 9.61 -3.03 -31.11
CA ASP A 334 10.01 -4.25 -30.42
C ASP A 334 11.17 -4.95 -31.13
N SER A 335 12.19 -5.32 -30.34
CA SER A 335 13.32 -6.11 -30.82
C SER A 335 12.97 -7.61 -30.88
N GLY A 336 13.76 -8.42 -31.59
CA GLY A 336 13.66 -9.88 -31.46
C GLY A 336 12.82 -10.64 -32.50
N GLY A 337 12.62 -10.07 -33.70
CA GLY A 337 12.09 -10.82 -34.86
C GLY A 337 10.60 -10.64 -35.14
N LEU A 338 9.91 -9.82 -34.35
CA LEU A 338 8.61 -9.26 -34.73
C LEU A 338 8.87 -8.13 -35.75
N LYS A 339 8.33 -8.26 -36.98
CA LYS A 339 8.41 -7.20 -37.99
C LYS A 339 7.37 -6.13 -37.70
N THR A 340 7.52 -5.44 -36.58
CA THR A 340 6.70 -4.29 -36.22
C THR A 340 7.43 -3.02 -36.67
N SER A 341 6.68 -2.07 -37.21
CA SER A 341 7.20 -0.76 -37.57
C SER A 341 6.27 0.26 -36.96
N VAL A 342 6.81 1.09 -36.07
CA VAL A 342 6.11 2.28 -35.61
C VAL A 342 5.72 3.13 -36.81
N ARG A 343 4.52 3.71 -36.72
CA ARG A 343 3.98 4.62 -37.71
C ARG A 343 3.83 5.98 -37.03
N THR A 344 4.03 7.05 -37.80
CA THR A 344 3.80 8.41 -37.33
C THR A 344 2.28 8.65 -37.27
N GLY A 345 1.64 8.09 -36.25
CA GLY A 345 0.21 8.22 -35.98
C GLY A 345 -0.12 9.52 -35.25
N CYS A 346 0.88 10.15 -34.62
CA CYS A 346 0.69 11.31 -33.77
C CYS A 346 1.56 12.47 -34.24
N THR A 347 0.93 13.65 -34.37
CA THR A 347 1.55 14.83 -34.99
C THR A 347 2.42 15.64 -34.04
N ASP A 348 2.32 15.39 -32.72
CA ASP A 348 3.04 16.12 -31.69
C ASP A 348 4.14 15.26 -31.06
N LYS A 349 5.40 15.69 -31.21
CA LYS A 349 6.56 15.05 -30.58
C LYS A 349 6.57 15.17 -29.06
N ALA A 350 5.82 16.12 -28.48
CA ALA A 350 5.61 16.18 -27.04
C ALA A 350 4.83 14.97 -26.49
N GLY A 351 4.21 14.18 -27.38
CA GLY A 351 3.55 12.91 -27.07
C GLY A 351 4.47 11.81 -26.54
N GLU A 352 5.80 11.90 -26.71
CA GLU A 352 6.75 10.94 -26.10
C GLU A 352 6.64 10.88 -24.56
N ASN A 353 6.00 11.87 -23.94
CA ASN A 353 5.66 11.92 -22.51
C ASN A 353 4.13 11.92 -22.26
N ARG A 354 3.37 11.25 -23.13
CA ARG A 354 1.92 11.02 -23.00
C ARG A 354 1.59 9.54 -23.10
N MET A 355 0.47 9.20 -22.47
CA MET A 355 0.07 7.82 -22.34
C MET A 355 -0.54 7.26 -23.60
N ASP A 356 -1.39 7.94 -24.38
CA ASP A 356 -2.05 7.27 -25.53
C ASP A 356 -2.50 8.33 -26.53
N CYS A 357 -1.75 8.50 -27.60
CA CYS A 357 -1.96 9.51 -28.61
C CYS A 357 -2.93 8.92 -29.65
N ASN A 358 -4.11 9.55 -29.77
CA ASN A 358 -5.36 9.06 -30.37
C ASN A 358 -6.37 8.44 -29.39
N HIS A 359 -5.93 8.06 -28.19
CA HIS A 359 -6.80 7.65 -27.08
C HIS A 359 -7.67 6.42 -27.39
N ASP A 360 -7.10 5.44 -28.11
CA ASP A 360 -7.82 4.27 -28.65
C ASP A 360 -7.20 2.92 -28.26
N ASP A 361 -6.03 2.88 -27.63
CA ASP A 361 -5.30 1.64 -27.37
C ASP A 361 -5.27 1.18 -25.90
N TYR A 362 -5.00 2.08 -24.95
CA TYR A 362 -4.83 1.71 -23.54
C TYR A 362 -5.20 2.79 -22.53
N TYR A 363 -5.35 4.06 -22.90
CA TYR A 363 -5.59 5.14 -21.94
C TYR A 363 -6.54 6.23 -22.45
N ASN A 364 -7.77 6.26 -21.91
CA ASN A 364 -8.75 7.31 -22.24
C ASN A 364 -9.72 7.51 -21.06
N THR A 365 -9.89 8.74 -20.56
CA THR A 365 -10.81 8.99 -19.43
C THR A 365 -12.27 9.16 -19.83
N ASN A 366 -12.54 9.35 -21.11
CA ASN A 366 -13.88 9.51 -21.68
C ASN A 366 -14.00 8.75 -23.01
N PRO A 367 -13.87 7.41 -23.00
CA PRO A 367 -13.94 6.62 -24.21
C PRO A 367 -15.34 6.70 -24.82
N SER A 368 -15.41 6.89 -26.15
CA SER A 368 -16.69 6.91 -26.86
C SER A 368 -17.40 5.55 -26.71
N PRO A 369 -18.74 5.52 -26.54
CA PRO A 369 -19.48 4.26 -26.46
C PRO A 369 -19.19 3.37 -27.69
N GLY A 370 -18.91 2.09 -27.44
CA GLY A 370 -18.57 1.12 -28.49
C GLY A 370 -17.10 1.13 -28.95
N SER A 371 -16.28 2.09 -28.52
CA SER A 371 -14.83 2.06 -28.76
C SER A 371 -14.15 0.88 -28.06
N TYR A 372 -12.92 0.57 -28.48
CA TYR A 372 -12.11 -0.47 -27.85
C TYR A 372 -12.01 -0.27 -26.34
N LEU A 373 -11.66 0.95 -25.88
CA LEU A 373 -11.50 1.31 -24.48
C LEU A 373 -12.80 1.45 -23.68
N ALA A 374 -13.96 1.44 -24.34
CA ALA A 374 -15.24 1.29 -23.67
C ALA A 374 -15.58 -0.18 -23.36
N ASN A 375 -15.03 -1.12 -24.14
CA ASN A 375 -15.35 -2.55 -24.07
C ASN A 375 -14.22 -3.44 -23.52
N ASN A 376 -13.00 -2.92 -23.45
CA ASN A 376 -11.80 -3.63 -23.01
C ASN A 376 -11.13 -2.90 -21.84
N TRP A 377 -10.08 -3.51 -21.30
CA TRP A 377 -9.28 -2.89 -20.26
C TRP A 377 -8.74 -1.53 -20.69
N ASN A 378 -9.00 -0.53 -19.86
CA ASN A 378 -8.56 0.84 -20.03
C ASN A 378 -7.82 1.23 -18.77
N VAL A 379 -6.54 1.57 -18.91
CA VAL A 379 -5.64 1.87 -17.78
C VAL A 379 -6.15 3.05 -16.96
N ALA A 380 -6.88 3.99 -17.58
CA ALA A 380 -7.51 5.09 -16.86
C ALA A 380 -8.51 4.61 -15.79
N ASN A 381 -9.01 3.38 -15.85
CA ASN A 381 -9.92 2.80 -14.86
C ASN A 381 -9.20 1.96 -13.78
N ASN A 382 -7.86 1.95 -13.77
CA ASN A 382 -7.09 1.18 -12.80
C ASN A 382 -7.25 1.74 -11.37
N GLN A 383 -7.48 0.87 -10.39
CA GLN A 383 -7.71 1.23 -8.98
C GLN A 383 -6.46 1.73 -8.24
N PHE A 384 -5.27 1.65 -8.85
CA PHE A 384 -4.05 2.34 -8.40
C PHE A 384 -3.96 3.78 -8.93
N LEU A 385 -4.97 4.26 -9.66
CA LEU A 385 -5.14 5.66 -10.01
C LEU A 385 -6.29 6.27 -9.20
N ILE A 386 -6.21 7.58 -8.98
CA ILE A 386 -7.23 8.37 -8.31
C ILE A 386 -7.93 9.21 -9.38
N ALA A 387 -9.25 9.11 -9.48
CA ALA A 387 -10.05 9.96 -10.34
C ALA A 387 -10.38 11.29 -9.64
N GLY A 388 -10.33 12.41 -10.37
CA GLY A 388 -10.63 13.73 -9.83
C GLY A 388 -12.11 14.07 -9.65
N PRO A 389 -12.41 15.18 -8.95
CA PRO A 389 -13.78 15.63 -8.71
C PRO A 389 -14.47 15.96 -10.04
N GLY A 390 -15.36 15.06 -10.49
CA GLY A 390 -16.04 15.15 -11.78
C GLY A 390 -15.74 13.98 -12.73
N GLY A 391 -14.74 13.15 -12.42
CA GLY A 391 -14.50 11.89 -13.11
C GLY A 391 -15.48 10.83 -12.65
N THR A 392 -16.57 10.62 -13.39
CA THR A 392 -17.38 9.41 -13.18
C THR A 392 -16.52 8.19 -13.48
N THR A 393 -16.42 7.26 -12.53
CA THR A 393 -16.25 5.85 -12.92
C THR A 393 -17.56 5.48 -13.59
N PRO A 394 -17.58 5.05 -14.88
CA PRO A 394 -18.82 4.63 -15.50
C PRO A 394 -19.44 3.51 -14.65
N PRO A 395 -20.73 3.59 -14.29
CA PRO A 395 -21.37 2.47 -13.63
C PRO A 395 -21.30 1.24 -14.56
N PRO A 396 -21.16 0.03 -14.01
CA PRO A 396 -21.13 -1.18 -14.81
C PRO A 396 -22.38 -1.24 -15.71
N PRO A 397 -22.28 -1.71 -16.97
CA PRO A 397 -23.47 -1.91 -17.79
C PRO A 397 -24.43 -2.81 -17.02
N SER A 398 -25.65 -2.31 -16.82
CA SER A 398 -26.71 -3.02 -16.10
C SER A 398 -26.91 -4.40 -16.73
N PRO A 399 -26.84 -5.50 -15.96
CA PRO A 399 -27.09 -6.83 -16.51
C PRO A 399 -28.56 -6.88 -16.93
N THR A 400 -28.80 -6.99 -18.23
CA THR A 400 -30.13 -7.26 -18.76
C THR A 400 -30.52 -8.67 -18.28
N ALA A 401 -31.52 -8.73 -17.39
CA ALA A 401 -31.97 -9.98 -16.80
C ALA A 401 -32.55 -10.92 -17.86
N SER A 402 -31.91 -12.08 -18.05
CA SER A 402 -32.53 -13.25 -18.69
C SER A 402 -33.22 -14.09 -17.60
N PRO A 403 -34.50 -14.48 -17.75
CA PRO A 403 -35.27 -15.11 -16.68
C PRO A 403 -34.94 -16.60 -16.57
N THR A 404 -34.84 -17.14 -15.36
CA THR A 404 -34.83 -18.59 -15.11
C THR A 404 -35.49 -18.89 -13.74
N PRO A 405 -36.25 -20.00 -13.60
CA PRO A 405 -37.52 -20.01 -12.87
C PRO A 405 -37.45 -20.46 -11.40
N THR A 406 -38.48 -20.02 -10.67
CA THR A 406 -38.76 -20.21 -9.25
C THR A 406 -39.06 -21.67 -8.87
N LYS A 407 -38.57 -22.12 -7.71
CA LYS A 407 -39.18 -23.22 -6.95
C LYS A 407 -39.43 -22.82 -5.49
N THR A 408 -40.65 -23.10 -5.07
CA THR A 408 -41.33 -22.76 -3.82
C THR A 408 -40.81 -23.54 -2.60
N ALA A 409 -40.73 -22.89 -1.44
CA ALA A 409 -40.42 -23.48 -0.14
C ALA A 409 -41.68 -23.93 0.61
N SER A 410 -41.53 -24.87 1.56
CA SER A 410 -42.56 -25.22 2.55
C SER A 410 -41.93 -25.40 3.95
N PRO A 411 -42.59 -25.03 5.07
CA PRO A 411 -41.92 -24.63 6.30
C PRO A 411 -42.03 -25.61 7.49
N THR A 412 -41.13 -25.35 8.44
CA THR A 412 -40.89 -25.86 9.81
C THR A 412 -42.13 -25.94 10.73
N PRO A 413 -42.03 -26.68 11.86
CA PRO A 413 -42.46 -26.04 13.11
C PRO A 413 -41.59 -26.31 14.35
N THR A 414 -41.54 -25.27 15.18
CA THR A 414 -40.86 -25.05 16.48
C THR A 414 -41.67 -25.58 17.67
N LYS A 415 -41.02 -25.90 18.81
CA LYS A 415 -41.63 -25.80 20.15
C LYS A 415 -40.66 -25.33 21.24
N THR A 416 -41.25 -24.63 22.21
CA THR A 416 -40.69 -23.78 23.29
C THR A 416 -41.27 -24.22 24.64
N VAL A 417 -40.49 -24.24 25.74
CA VAL A 417 -40.86 -23.89 27.15
C VAL A 417 -39.55 -23.74 27.98
N SER A 418 -39.17 -22.64 28.67
CA SER A 418 -39.65 -21.91 29.89
C SER A 418 -39.30 -22.56 31.27
N PRO A 419 -39.00 -21.80 32.35
CA PRO A 419 -37.86 -22.02 33.28
C PRO A 419 -38.26 -22.14 34.78
N THR A 420 -37.41 -21.67 35.73
CA THR A 420 -37.56 -21.30 37.19
C THR A 420 -36.66 -22.15 38.17
N PRO A 421 -36.28 -21.70 39.40
CA PRO A 421 -35.08 -20.88 39.68
C PRO A 421 -34.24 -21.25 40.96
N SER A 422 -33.03 -20.67 41.06
CA SER A 422 -32.33 -20.10 42.24
C SER A 422 -32.08 -20.93 43.54
N LYS A 423 -30.81 -20.99 43.99
CA LYS A 423 -30.32 -20.30 45.21
C LYS A 423 -28.79 -20.34 45.39
N SER A 424 -28.33 -19.34 46.13
CA SER A 424 -26.96 -18.80 46.31
C SER A 424 -26.24 -19.35 47.55
N VAL A 425 -24.93 -19.64 47.45
CA VAL A 425 -23.92 -19.51 48.54
C VAL A 425 -22.51 -19.29 47.95
N THR A 426 -21.72 -18.41 48.57
CA THR A 426 -20.32 -18.00 48.27
C THR A 426 -19.58 -17.86 49.63
N PRO A 427 -18.23 -17.80 49.78
CA PRO A 427 -17.04 -18.29 49.03
C PRO A 427 -16.05 -19.13 49.92
N THR A 428 -14.97 -19.69 49.36
CA THR A 428 -13.54 -19.47 49.76
C THR A 428 -12.59 -20.20 48.78
N LYS A 429 -11.47 -19.53 48.41
CA LYS A 429 -10.52 -19.89 47.34
C LYS A 429 -9.46 -20.93 47.77
N THR A 430 -9.11 -21.86 46.88
CA THR A 430 -7.76 -22.46 46.75
C THR A 430 -7.57 -22.91 45.29
N ALA A 431 -6.32 -22.82 44.78
CA ALA A 431 -5.92 -22.80 43.37
C ALA A 431 -6.01 -24.15 42.61
N SER A 432 -5.92 -24.05 41.26
CA SER A 432 -5.61 -25.07 40.22
C SER A 432 -6.74 -25.26 39.17
N PRO A 433 -6.52 -25.71 37.91
CA PRO A 433 -5.43 -25.59 36.93
C PRO A 433 -5.89 -24.85 35.62
N THR A 434 -5.00 -24.72 34.63
CA THR A 434 -5.27 -24.13 33.29
C THR A 434 -6.49 -24.76 32.57
N PRO A 435 -7.48 -23.98 32.08
CA PRO A 435 -8.63 -24.54 31.37
C PRO A 435 -8.41 -24.70 29.86
N THR A 436 -8.80 -25.87 29.36
CA THR A 436 -9.07 -26.19 27.95
C THR A 436 -10.25 -25.33 27.41
N PRO A 437 -10.24 -24.84 26.15
CA PRO A 437 -11.30 -23.97 25.65
C PRO A 437 -12.66 -24.68 25.60
N THR A 438 -13.66 -24.04 26.23
CA THR A 438 -15.06 -24.50 26.30
C THR A 438 -15.85 -23.95 25.11
N LYS A 439 -16.70 -24.78 24.49
CA LYS A 439 -17.62 -24.42 23.40
C LYS A 439 -18.47 -23.18 23.78
N PRO A 440 -18.62 -22.15 22.91
CA PRO A 440 -19.39 -20.95 23.22
C PRO A 440 -20.87 -21.22 23.54
N PRO A 441 -21.53 -20.38 24.36
CA PRO A 441 -22.99 -20.38 24.52
C PRO A 441 -23.68 -20.17 23.18
N THR A 442 -24.83 -20.82 22.97
CA THR A 442 -25.57 -20.77 21.69
C THR A 442 -25.93 -19.33 21.30
N GLY A 443 -25.40 -18.86 20.16
CA GLY A 443 -25.73 -17.57 19.53
C GLY A 443 -24.63 -16.52 19.56
N LEU A 444 -23.69 -16.60 20.51
CA LEU A 444 -22.53 -15.69 20.57
C LEU A 444 -21.43 -16.12 19.61
N LYS A 445 -20.77 -15.14 18.99
CA LYS A 445 -19.59 -15.38 18.17
C LYS A 445 -18.35 -15.52 19.03
N GLU A 446 -17.36 -16.21 18.49
CA GLU A 446 -16.04 -16.26 19.10
C GLU A 446 -15.37 -14.88 18.95
N LEU A 447 -14.81 -14.38 20.06
CA LEU A 447 -13.89 -13.25 20.03
C LEU A 447 -12.47 -13.78 19.94
N ARG A 448 -11.80 -13.49 18.83
CA ARG A 448 -10.42 -13.92 18.59
C ARG A 448 -9.48 -12.84 19.13
N VAL A 449 -8.60 -13.26 20.03
CA VAL A 449 -7.56 -12.42 20.63
C VAL A 449 -6.20 -12.84 20.07
N SER A 450 -5.41 -11.88 19.63
CA SER A 450 -4.03 -12.11 19.23
C SER A 450 -3.14 -10.92 19.61
N ASP A 451 -1.84 -11.05 19.38
CA ASP A 451 -0.83 -9.99 19.56
C ASP A 451 -0.96 -9.24 20.90
N THR A 452 -1.19 -9.97 22.00
CA THR A 452 -1.24 -9.37 23.33
C THR A 452 0.16 -8.94 23.74
N THR A 453 0.33 -7.65 24.01
CA THR A 453 1.59 -7.05 24.45
C THR A 453 1.42 -6.49 25.87
N ALA A 454 2.43 -5.75 26.35
CA ALA A 454 2.35 -5.06 27.63
C ALA A 454 1.35 -3.90 27.64
N ASN A 455 0.94 -3.37 26.48
CA ASN A 455 0.07 -2.19 26.42
C ASN A 455 -1.02 -2.23 25.34
N SER A 456 -1.14 -3.35 24.62
CA SER A 456 -2.13 -3.50 23.56
C SER A 456 -2.58 -4.94 23.34
N VAL A 457 -3.74 -5.09 22.72
CA VAL A 457 -4.29 -6.38 22.29
C VAL A 457 -4.99 -6.22 20.94
N ARG A 458 -4.83 -7.19 20.04
CA ARG A 458 -5.58 -7.27 18.78
C ARG A 458 -6.81 -8.14 18.96
N LEU A 459 -7.93 -7.66 18.43
CA LEU A 459 -9.24 -8.31 18.51
C LEU A 459 -9.83 -8.45 17.11
N SER A 460 -10.38 -9.62 16.81
CA SER A 460 -11.19 -9.83 15.61
C SER A 460 -12.41 -10.71 15.89
N TRP A 461 -13.49 -10.48 15.14
CA TRP A 461 -14.75 -11.21 15.27
C TRP A 461 -15.48 -11.33 13.93
N ASP A 462 -16.46 -12.23 13.86
CA ASP A 462 -17.28 -12.39 12.67
C ASP A 462 -18.27 -11.23 12.54
N ALA A 463 -18.45 -10.71 11.32
CA ALA A 463 -19.39 -9.63 11.05
C ALA A 463 -20.86 -10.05 11.31
N ALA A 464 -21.65 -9.12 11.81
CA ALA A 464 -23.11 -9.12 11.73
C ALA A 464 -23.56 -8.59 10.35
N ALA A 465 -24.75 -8.00 10.27
CA ALA A 465 -25.25 -7.40 9.03
C ALA A 465 -24.37 -6.24 8.54
N ALA A 466 -24.32 -6.03 7.22
CA ALA A 466 -23.59 -4.91 6.62
C ALA A 466 -24.03 -3.56 7.25
N GLY A 467 -23.06 -2.69 7.54
CA GLY A 467 -23.32 -1.41 8.22
C GLY A 467 -23.47 -1.49 9.74
N SER A 468 -23.34 -2.67 10.35
CA SER A 468 -23.37 -2.81 11.81
C SER A 468 -22.22 -2.04 12.48
N ARG A 469 -22.52 -1.43 13.63
CA ARG A 469 -21.54 -0.82 14.52
C ARG A 469 -21.31 -1.74 15.71
N TYR A 470 -20.06 -1.82 16.15
CA TYR A 470 -19.65 -2.65 17.27
C TYR A 470 -19.09 -1.77 18.38
N ALA A 471 -19.56 -1.98 19.61
CA ALA A 471 -18.93 -1.43 20.80
C ALA A 471 -17.89 -2.42 21.31
N VAL A 472 -16.66 -1.94 21.50
CA VAL A 472 -15.62 -2.69 22.22
C VAL A 472 -15.86 -2.49 23.71
N VAL A 473 -16.13 -3.57 24.43
CA VAL A 473 -16.46 -3.55 25.86
C VAL A 473 -15.28 -4.08 26.66
N LEU A 474 -14.69 -3.23 27.49
CA LEU A 474 -13.56 -3.52 28.37
C LEU A 474 -14.01 -3.43 29.84
N ASN A 475 -13.84 -4.51 30.61
CA ASN A 475 -14.27 -4.62 32.01
C ASN A 475 -15.73 -4.21 32.24
N GLY A 476 -16.61 -4.56 31.28
CA GLY A 476 -18.04 -4.24 31.32
C GLY A 476 -18.42 -2.83 30.84
N ARG A 477 -17.44 -1.99 30.46
CA ARG A 477 -17.67 -0.63 29.94
C ARG A 477 -17.32 -0.55 28.45
N SER A 478 -18.18 0.08 27.65
CA SER A 478 -17.85 0.41 26.26
C SER A 478 -16.75 1.47 26.21
N ILE A 479 -15.64 1.17 25.51
CA ILE A 479 -14.49 2.06 25.32
C ILE A 479 -14.45 2.71 23.94
N GLY A 480 -15.49 2.52 23.14
CA GLY A 480 -15.63 3.14 21.83
C GLY A 480 -16.37 2.24 20.85
N GLN A 481 -16.86 2.84 19.77
CA GLN A 481 -17.57 2.12 18.71
C GLN A 481 -16.79 2.16 17.40
N VAL A 482 -16.70 1.02 16.74
CA VAL A 482 -16.04 0.84 15.45
C VAL A 482 -16.99 0.28 14.40
N GLY A 483 -16.71 0.57 13.13
CA GLY A 483 -17.38 -0.06 11.99
C GLY A 483 -16.65 -1.29 11.46
N SER A 484 -15.39 -1.49 11.84
CA SER A 484 -14.58 -2.66 11.46
C SER A 484 -14.89 -3.86 12.34
N THR A 485 -14.50 -5.05 11.88
CA THR A 485 -14.53 -6.31 12.66
C THR A 485 -13.15 -6.75 13.16
N ASN A 486 -12.17 -5.85 13.05
CA ASN A 486 -10.81 -6.01 13.54
C ASN A 486 -10.33 -4.68 14.11
N VAL A 487 -9.75 -4.71 15.30
CA VAL A 487 -9.29 -3.52 16.02
C VAL A 487 -8.12 -3.87 16.92
N ARG A 488 -7.23 -2.91 17.15
CA ARG A 488 -6.25 -2.97 18.22
C ARG A 488 -6.64 -2.01 19.33
N ILE A 489 -6.74 -2.51 20.56
CA ILE A 489 -6.84 -1.65 21.74
C ILE A 489 -5.43 -1.27 22.14
N VAL A 490 -5.17 0.03 22.28
CA VAL A 490 -3.90 0.59 22.76
C VAL A 490 -4.14 1.40 24.03
N GLY A 491 -3.15 1.48 24.91
CA GLY A 491 -3.24 2.18 26.19
C GLY A 491 -3.66 1.30 27.35
N MET A 492 -3.44 -0.01 27.23
CA MET A 492 -3.59 -0.95 28.34
C MET A 492 -2.42 -0.84 29.31
N ARG A 493 -2.69 -1.12 30.59
CA ARG A 493 -1.68 -1.20 31.63
C ARG A 493 -0.93 -2.53 31.50
N PRO A 494 0.39 -2.55 31.70
CA PRO A 494 1.16 -3.79 31.78
C PRO A 494 0.74 -4.66 32.96
N ASP A 495 0.97 -5.98 32.84
CA ASP A 495 0.74 -6.97 33.91
C ASP A 495 -0.66 -6.89 34.54
N THR A 496 -1.69 -6.69 33.70
CA THR A 496 -3.06 -6.37 34.14
C THR A 496 -4.08 -7.26 33.45
N ASP A 497 -5.02 -7.78 34.23
CA ASP A 497 -6.16 -8.55 33.72
C ASP A 497 -7.26 -7.63 33.16
N TYR A 498 -7.75 -7.98 31.98
CA TYR A 498 -8.86 -7.34 31.31
C TYR A 498 -9.91 -8.36 30.90
N GLN A 499 -11.18 -7.98 30.99
CA GLN A 499 -12.30 -8.71 30.40
C GLN A 499 -12.77 -7.97 29.15
N ILE A 500 -12.76 -8.64 28.02
CA ILE A 500 -13.03 -8.03 26.71
C ILE A 500 -14.20 -8.73 26.05
N GLY A 501 -15.17 -7.98 25.55
CA GLY A 501 -16.27 -8.47 24.73
C GLY A 501 -16.63 -7.48 23.64
N ILE A 502 -17.32 -7.96 22.62
CA ILE A 502 -17.87 -7.11 21.56
C ILE A 502 -19.39 -7.14 21.67
N SER A 503 -20.00 -5.96 21.60
CA SER A 503 -21.45 -5.81 21.54
C SER A 503 -21.87 -5.13 20.24
N LEU A 504 -22.99 -5.56 19.65
CA LEU A 504 -23.66 -4.79 18.59
C LEU A 504 -24.24 -3.52 19.20
N ALA A 505 -23.94 -2.39 18.57
CA ALA A 505 -24.50 -1.09 18.92
C ALA A 505 -25.64 -0.76 17.95
N GLN A 506 -26.88 -0.84 18.43
CA GLN A 506 -28.09 -0.54 17.65
C GLN A 506 -29.00 0.39 18.46
N ASN A 507 -29.32 1.56 17.91
CA ASN A 507 -30.23 2.55 18.52
C ASN A 507 -29.89 2.85 20.00
N GLY A 508 -28.60 2.98 20.32
CA GLY A 508 -28.11 3.24 21.69
C GLY A 508 -28.10 2.02 22.62
N THR A 509 -28.63 0.87 22.18
CA THR A 509 -28.60 -0.39 22.93
C THR A 509 -27.37 -1.20 22.56
N LEU A 510 -26.67 -1.72 23.57
CA LEU A 510 -25.55 -2.65 23.40
C LEU A 510 -26.01 -4.08 23.67
N THR A 511 -25.96 -4.94 22.65
CA THR A 511 -26.28 -6.37 22.79
C THR A 511 -25.03 -7.22 22.61
N PRO A 512 -24.69 -8.14 23.54
CA PRO A 512 -23.49 -8.97 23.41
C PRO A 512 -23.47 -9.73 22.08
N TRP A 513 -22.40 -9.53 21.32
CA TRP A 513 -22.16 -10.19 20.02
C TRP A 513 -21.20 -11.36 20.15
N THR A 514 -20.19 -11.22 21.02
CA THR A 514 -19.21 -12.26 21.29
C THR A 514 -19.29 -12.77 22.73
N THR A 515 -18.67 -13.91 22.98
CA THR A 515 -18.28 -14.27 24.36
C THR A 515 -17.29 -13.25 24.92
N THR A 516 -17.31 -13.04 26.23
CA THR A 516 -16.29 -12.28 26.93
C THR A 516 -15.06 -13.14 27.16
N VAL A 517 -13.88 -12.63 26.83
CA VAL A 517 -12.59 -13.28 27.02
C VAL A 517 -11.79 -12.55 28.10
N LYS A 518 -11.06 -13.30 28.92
CA LYS A 518 -10.07 -12.74 29.84
C LYS A 518 -8.73 -12.65 29.12
N VAL A 519 -8.12 -11.47 29.15
CA VAL A 519 -6.80 -11.20 28.57
C VAL A 519 -5.92 -10.63 29.67
N HIS A 520 -4.74 -11.23 29.85
CA HIS A 520 -3.71 -10.70 30.73
C HIS A 520 -2.65 -10.02 29.86
N THR A 521 -2.42 -8.72 30.05
CA THR A 521 -1.33 -8.02 29.34
C THR A 521 0.01 -8.49 29.88
N ALA A 522 1.02 -8.51 29.02
CA ALA A 522 2.37 -8.86 29.47
C ALA A 522 2.91 -7.81 30.44
N ALA A 523 3.85 -8.19 31.29
CA ALA A 523 4.62 -7.21 32.06
C ALA A 523 5.43 -6.31 31.13
N ALA A 524 5.57 -5.02 31.49
CA ALA A 524 6.42 -4.11 30.75
C ALA A 524 7.88 -4.54 30.93
N PRO A 525 8.63 -4.79 29.84
CA PRO A 525 10.03 -5.13 29.96
C PRO A 525 10.77 -4.00 30.66
N ALA A 526 11.67 -4.33 31.58
CA ALA A 526 12.63 -3.34 32.05
C ALA A 526 13.59 -3.00 30.90
N PRO A 527 13.80 -1.73 30.57
CA PRO A 527 14.81 -1.35 29.60
C PRO A 527 16.17 -1.86 30.08
N THR A 528 16.86 -2.60 29.22
CA THR A 528 18.16 -3.18 29.55
C THR A 528 19.26 -2.32 28.93
N ALA A 529 20.10 -1.70 29.77
CA ALA A 529 21.24 -0.93 29.30
C ALA A 529 22.10 -1.77 28.34
N GLY A 530 22.56 -1.17 27.25
CA GLY A 530 23.35 -1.84 26.22
C GLY A 530 22.58 -2.71 25.21
N SER A 531 21.29 -2.99 25.40
CA SER A 531 20.46 -3.71 24.42
C SER A 531 19.78 -2.77 23.42
N TRP A 532 19.59 -3.21 22.18
CA TRP A 532 18.74 -2.51 21.20
C TRP A 532 17.26 -2.74 21.51
N MET A 533 16.47 -1.67 21.44
CA MET A 533 15.05 -1.71 21.74
C MET A 533 14.27 -0.66 20.92
N VAL A 534 12.98 -0.91 20.74
CA VAL A 534 12.03 0.09 20.23
C VAL A 534 11.24 0.65 21.41
N PHE A 535 11.02 1.96 21.40
CA PHE A 535 10.15 2.64 22.36
C PHE A 535 8.77 2.84 21.74
N GLY A 536 7.81 1.98 22.10
CA GLY A 536 6.41 2.14 21.68
C GLY A 536 5.67 3.11 22.59
N ASN A 537 4.94 4.07 22.02
CA ASN A 537 4.15 5.00 22.81
C ASN A 537 2.89 4.32 23.35
N SER A 538 2.56 4.60 24.60
CA SER A 538 1.46 3.92 25.30
C SER A 538 0.10 4.42 24.89
N LEU A 539 -0.02 5.57 24.21
CA LEU A 539 -1.30 6.08 23.73
C LEU A 539 -1.52 5.75 22.26
N THR A 540 -0.54 6.04 21.41
CA THR A 540 -0.74 6.06 19.95
C THR A 540 -0.50 4.71 19.28
N GLY A 541 0.28 3.82 19.91
CA GLY A 541 0.70 2.55 19.31
C GLY A 541 1.82 2.68 18.28
N GLY A 542 2.20 3.92 17.93
CA GLY A 542 3.41 4.23 17.18
C GLY A 542 4.67 4.07 18.02
N VAL A 543 5.82 4.33 17.41
CA VAL A 543 7.15 4.17 18.02
C VAL A 543 8.02 5.39 17.77
N ALA A 544 8.97 5.65 18.67
CA ALA A 544 9.98 6.68 18.44
C ALA A 544 10.83 6.32 17.22
N ASP A 545 10.94 7.25 16.26
CA ASP A 545 11.52 7.04 14.93
C ASP A 545 12.38 8.25 14.53
N VAL A 546 13.63 8.01 14.09
CA VAL A 546 14.45 9.05 13.43
C VAL A 546 13.86 9.30 12.05
N PHE A 547 13.34 10.50 11.82
CA PHE A 547 12.62 10.81 10.59
C PHE A 547 13.39 10.40 9.32
N GLY A 548 12.78 9.48 8.55
CA GLY A 548 13.31 8.97 7.30
C GLY A 548 14.68 8.27 7.41
N ALA A 549 15.07 7.81 8.60
CA ALA A 549 16.39 7.24 8.90
C ALA A 549 17.58 8.15 8.53
N ARG A 550 17.34 9.46 8.37
CA ARG A 550 18.39 10.41 7.95
C ARG A 550 19.47 10.49 9.02
N SER A 551 20.72 10.72 8.63
CA SER A 551 21.88 10.77 9.55
C SER A 551 22.32 12.18 9.93
N ALA A 552 21.68 13.21 9.38
CA ALA A 552 22.04 14.61 9.66
C ALA A 552 21.72 14.99 11.11
N ALA A 553 22.66 15.67 11.77
CA ALA A 553 22.41 16.30 13.07
C ALA A 553 21.23 17.29 12.96
N GLY A 554 20.38 17.32 13.98
CA GLY A 554 19.12 18.08 13.97
C GLY A 554 17.93 17.32 13.36
N THR A 555 18.12 16.14 12.76
CA THR A 555 16.96 15.38 12.25
C THR A 555 15.99 15.08 13.41
N PRO A 556 14.69 15.43 13.27
CA PRO A 556 13.73 15.25 14.34
C PRO A 556 13.45 13.80 14.70
N ILE A 557 13.14 13.58 15.97
CA ILE A 557 12.56 12.33 16.44
C ILE A 557 11.04 12.49 16.43
N ILE A 558 10.36 11.60 15.72
CA ILE A 558 8.91 11.62 15.54
C ILE A 558 8.28 10.37 16.16
N ILE A 559 6.95 10.40 16.32
CA ILE A 559 6.15 9.19 16.46
C ILE A 559 5.80 8.67 15.07
N TYR A 560 6.03 7.38 14.82
CA TYR A 560 5.71 6.77 13.53
C TYR A 560 5.17 5.34 13.67
N GLN A 561 4.49 4.86 12.64
CA GLN A 561 4.03 3.47 12.58
C GLN A 561 5.21 2.49 12.69
N ARG A 562 5.06 1.44 13.50
CA ARG A 562 6.11 0.43 13.67
C ARG A 562 6.32 -0.34 12.37
N HIS A 563 7.55 -0.33 11.86
CA HIS A 563 7.98 -1.11 10.69
C HIS A 563 9.26 -1.91 10.96
N GLY A 564 9.90 -1.71 12.11
CA GLY A 564 11.05 -2.51 12.56
C GLY A 564 12.40 -2.03 12.01
N GLY A 565 12.43 -0.96 11.21
CA GLY A 565 13.66 -0.38 10.68
C GLY A 565 14.63 0.09 11.77
N ALA A 566 15.91 0.20 11.43
CA ALA A 566 16.97 0.60 12.36
C ALA A 566 16.75 2.00 12.96
N ASN A 567 16.03 2.88 12.26
CA ASN A 567 15.64 4.22 12.73
C ASN A 567 14.59 4.19 13.85
N GLN A 568 13.99 3.04 14.14
CA GLN A 568 13.09 2.82 15.28
C GLN A 568 13.78 2.13 16.47
N GLN A 569 15.06 1.79 16.32
CA GLN A 569 15.83 1.02 17.29
C GLN A 569 16.83 1.91 18.02
N TRP A 570 16.83 1.77 19.34
CA TRP A 570 17.50 2.66 20.27
C TRP A 570 18.28 1.85 21.29
N LYS A 571 19.41 2.37 21.75
CA LYS A 571 20.23 1.78 22.82
C LYS A 571 20.42 2.80 23.92
N LEU A 572 20.22 2.37 25.16
CA LEU A 572 20.55 3.16 26.34
C LEU A 572 22.01 2.91 26.71
N GLU A 573 22.84 3.93 26.60
CA GLU A 573 24.24 3.90 27.00
C GLU A 573 24.41 4.62 28.35
N PRO A 574 25.06 4.01 29.35
CA PRO A 574 25.28 4.65 30.65
C PRO A 574 26.02 5.99 30.54
N ALA A 575 25.61 6.96 31.35
CA ALA A 575 26.22 8.27 31.51
C ALA A 575 26.50 8.56 33.01
N ALA A 576 27.01 9.74 33.33
CA ALA A 576 27.28 10.15 34.70
C ALA A 576 26.00 10.14 35.58
N ASP A 577 26.20 9.98 36.89
CA ASP A 577 25.14 10.02 37.91
C ASP A 577 23.99 9.03 37.70
N GLY A 578 24.27 7.89 37.07
CA GLY A 578 23.28 6.82 36.83
C GLY A 578 22.25 7.13 35.74
N ARG A 579 22.49 8.17 34.92
CA ARG A 579 21.65 8.52 33.76
C ARG A 579 22.09 7.76 32.51
N PHE A 580 21.33 7.91 31.43
CA PHE A 580 21.61 7.31 30.12
C PHE A 580 21.60 8.34 29.00
N VAL A 581 22.39 8.14 27.96
CA VAL A 581 22.14 8.72 26.64
C VAL A 581 21.38 7.70 25.78
N VAL A 582 20.48 8.17 24.92
CA VAL A 582 19.67 7.31 24.04
C VAL A 582 20.23 7.40 22.63
N LYS A 583 20.80 6.31 22.13
CA LYS A 583 21.51 6.25 20.85
C LYS A 583 20.70 5.54 19.78
N SER A 584 20.63 6.11 18.59
CA SER A 584 19.97 5.52 17.41
C SER A 584 20.82 4.41 16.79
N LYS A 585 20.18 3.31 16.38
CA LYS A 585 20.83 2.22 15.64
C LYS A 585 21.13 2.61 14.19
N ALA A 586 20.24 3.40 13.57
CA ALA A 586 20.42 3.82 12.19
C ALA A 586 21.63 4.74 12.00
N THR A 587 21.93 5.58 12.98
CA THR A 587 22.85 6.73 12.77
C THR A 587 24.00 6.80 13.77
N ASN A 588 23.95 6.02 14.85
CA ASN A 588 24.85 6.14 16.01
C ASN A 588 24.82 7.51 16.72
N ALA A 589 23.95 8.43 16.30
CA ALA A 589 23.71 9.70 16.97
C ALA A 589 22.82 9.50 18.21
N CYS A 590 22.84 10.46 19.12
CA CYS A 590 22.05 10.40 20.35
C CYS A 590 20.91 11.42 20.34
N ILE A 591 19.86 11.15 21.12
CA ILE A 591 18.75 12.08 21.31
C ILE A 591 19.23 13.30 22.11
N THR A 592 19.05 14.48 21.53
CA THR A 592 19.21 15.80 22.14
C THR A 592 17.99 16.66 21.81
N THR A 593 18.05 17.97 22.06
CA THR A 593 17.02 18.94 21.67
C THR A 593 17.51 19.93 20.63
N ALA A 594 16.56 20.47 19.88
CA ALA A 594 16.79 21.63 19.03
C ALA A 594 17.40 22.78 19.86
N GLY A 595 18.59 23.24 19.47
CA GLY A 595 19.28 24.34 20.16
C GLY A 595 19.87 24.00 21.53
N ASP A 596 20.01 22.71 21.87
CA ASP A 596 20.65 22.22 23.10
C ASP A 596 20.00 22.76 24.40
N LYS A 597 18.66 22.90 24.41
CA LYS A 597 17.89 23.41 25.57
C LYS A 597 17.09 22.31 26.26
N ASP A 598 17.23 22.20 27.58
CA ASP A 598 16.41 21.35 28.43
C ASP A 598 15.21 22.15 28.99
N THR A 599 14.30 22.56 28.08
CA THR A 599 13.14 23.39 28.39
C THR A 599 11.86 22.78 27.83
N ALA A 600 10.73 23.02 28.50
CA ALA A 600 9.44 22.53 28.02
C ALA A 600 9.17 23.07 26.61
N GLY A 601 8.71 22.18 25.73
CA GLY A 601 8.48 22.45 24.33
C GLY A 601 9.64 22.16 23.40
N ALA A 602 10.85 21.91 23.92
CA ALA A 602 12.00 21.67 23.06
C ALA A 602 11.81 20.40 22.23
N THR A 603 11.92 20.52 20.91
CA THR A 603 11.84 19.42 19.94
C THR A 603 13.02 18.48 20.10
N LEU A 604 12.74 17.18 20.18
CA LEU A 604 13.79 16.16 20.21
C LEU A 604 14.35 15.93 18.81
N VAL A 605 15.67 15.86 18.73
CA VAL A 605 16.42 15.61 17.51
C VAL A 605 17.55 14.63 17.78
N GLN A 606 18.13 14.07 16.73
CA GLN A 606 19.42 13.42 16.85
C GLN A 606 20.57 14.43 16.78
N GLY A 607 21.63 14.19 17.53
CA GLY A 607 22.84 15.01 17.54
C GLY A 607 24.03 14.27 18.13
N ASP A 608 25.11 15.03 18.35
CA ASP A 608 26.31 14.53 18.99
C ASP A 608 26.00 13.99 20.39
N CYS A 609 26.45 12.77 20.68
CA CYS A 609 26.30 12.14 21.98
C CYS A 609 26.99 12.91 23.11
N ALA A 610 28.03 13.70 22.84
CA ALA A 610 28.66 14.57 23.82
C ALA A 610 27.74 15.73 24.27
N LYS A 611 26.75 16.10 23.45
CA LYS A 611 25.75 17.13 23.72
C LYS A 611 24.36 16.55 24.00
N ALA A 612 24.26 15.22 24.11
CA ALA A 612 22.98 14.56 24.29
C ALA A 612 22.37 14.92 25.64
N LEU A 613 21.04 14.94 25.65
CA LEU A 613 20.32 14.94 26.92
C LEU A 613 20.58 13.61 27.63
N GLN A 614 20.71 13.71 28.95
CA GLN A 614 20.85 12.56 29.82
C GLN A 614 19.52 12.27 30.48
N TRP A 615 19.14 10.99 30.45
CA TRP A 615 17.81 10.53 30.80
C TRP A 615 17.85 9.65 32.04
N THR A 616 16.95 9.89 32.97
CA THR A 616 16.55 8.93 34.00
C THR A 616 15.28 8.24 33.55
N LEU A 617 15.22 6.92 33.67
CA LEU A 617 14.00 6.17 33.40
C LEU A 617 13.17 6.09 34.67
N THR A 618 11.97 6.65 34.62
CA THR A 618 11.02 6.60 35.74
C THR A 618 9.85 5.69 35.38
N LYS A 619 9.46 4.82 36.31
CA LYS A 619 8.30 3.94 36.11
C LYS A 619 7.02 4.79 36.10
N THR A 620 6.15 4.54 35.13
CA THR A 620 4.79 5.11 35.11
C THR A 620 3.77 4.00 35.24
N GLU A 621 2.50 4.37 35.36
CA GLU A 621 1.39 3.41 35.34
C GLU A 621 1.27 2.67 34.00
N PHE A 622 1.76 3.27 32.91
CA PHE A 622 1.60 2.77 31.54
C PHE A 622 2.91 2.32 30.89
N GLY A 623 4.02 2.31 31.63
CA GLY A 623 5.32 1.92 31.11
C GLY A 623 6.47 2.63 31.83
N VAL A 624 7.34 3.27 31.05
CA VAL A 624 8.43 4.12 31.53
C VAL A 624 8.36 5.50 30.90
N SER A 625 8.84 6.50 31.62
CA SER A 625 9.07 7.84 31.11
C SER A 625 10.56 8.11 31.05
N LEU A 626 11.00 8.82 30.01
CA LEU A 626 12.37 9.32 29.89
C LEU A 626 12.40 10.73 30.44
N GLN A 627 13.03 10.92 31.59
CA GLN A 627 13.09 12.20 32.30
C GLN A 627 14.47 12.86 32.14
N SER A 628 14.52 14.10 31.69
CA SER A 628 15.73 14.91 31.58
C SER A 628 16.20 15.41 32.96
N ALA A 629 17.38 16.05 32.99
CA ALA A 629 17.96 16.58 34.22
C ALA A 629 17.12 17.71 34.84
N SER A 630 16.43 18.52 34.03
CA SER A 630 15.49 19.55 34.49
C SER A 630 14.18 18.99 35.04
N GLY A 631 13.98 17.67 34.97
CA GLY A 631 12.76 16.99 35.41
C GLY A 631 11.65 16.93 34.36
N LEU A 632 11.89 17.41 33.14
CA LEU A 632 10.97 17.29 32.00
C LEU A 632 10.98 15.88 31.43
N VAL A 633 9.93 15.50 30.70
CA VAL A 633 9.76 14.16 30.14
C VAL A 633 9.49 14.18 28.65
N VAL A 634 9.89 13.10 27.97
CA VAL A 634 9.61 12.90 26.54
C VAL A 634 8.13 12.59 26.33
N GLY A 635 7.45 13.44 25.56
CA GLY A 635 6.06 13.23 25.18
C GLY A 635 5.81 13.49 23.70
N VAL A 636 4.70 12.94 23.21
CA VAL A 636 4.17 13.26 21.88
C VAL A 636 3.56 14.67 21.92
N SER A 637 3.91 15.50 20.94
CA SER A 637 3.41 16.87 20.82
C SER A 637 2.15 16.96 19.95
N ASN A 638 1.59 18.18 19.83
CA ASN A 638 0.61 18.50 18.80
C ASN A 638 1.26 19.00 17.50
N ASN A 639 2.57 19.27 17.51
CA ASN A 639 3.27 19.77 16.34
C ASN A 639 3.62 18.63 15.39
N GLU A 640 3.21 18.79 14.15
CA GLU A 640 3.50 17.85 13.08
C GLU A 640 4.80 18.21 12.37
N TYR A 641 5.61 17.20 12.10
CA TYR A 641 6.71 17.23 11.18
C TYR A 641 6.45 16.24 10.07
N PHE A 642 6.18 16.81 8.92
CA PHE A 642 5.79 16.09 7.74
C PHE A 642 4.68 15.05 7.97
N GLY A 643 3.63 15.51 8.67
CA GLY A 643 2.42 14.78 9.08
C GLY A 643 2.64 13.61 10.05
N SER A 644 3.83 13.55 10.68
CA SER A 644 4.07 12.73 11.86
C SER A 644 4.29 13.65 13.06
N ARG A 645 3.80 13.29 14.25
CA ARG A 645 3.97 14.18 15.41
C ARG A 645 5.41 14.16 15.94
N LEU A 646 5.88 15.32 16.36
CA LEU A 646 7.19 15.47 16.99
C LEU A 646 7.19 14.90 18.41
N LEU A 647 8.35 14.39 18.82
CA LEU A 647 8.62 14.17 20.24
C LEU A 647 9.25 15.43 20.83
N VAL A 648 8.77 15.85 21.99
CA VAL A 648 9.19 17.09 22.66
C VAL A 648 9.39 16.86 24.16
N LEU A 649 10.11 17.76 24.82
CA LEU A 649 10.18 17.82 26.28
C LEU A 649 8.93 18.48 26.88
N GLN A 650 8.37 17.90 27.94
CA GLN A 650 7.13 18.39 28.57
C GLN A 650 7.20 18.28 30.10
N LYS A 651 6.34 19.03 30.79
CA LYS A 651 6.16 18.83 32.24
C LYS A 651 5.54 17.44 32.50
N PRO A 652 6.00 16.69 33.52
CA PRO A 652 5.44 15.38 33.84
C PRO A 652 3.96 15.47 34.21
N SER A 653 3.11 14.70 33.54
CA SER A 653 1.70 14.50 33.89
C SER A 653 1.38 13.05 34.24
N GLY A 654 2.29 12.11 33.92
CA GLY A 654 2.05 10.66 34.07
C GLY A 654 1.14 10.07 32.98
N ALA A 655 0.79 10.87 31.97
CA ALA A 655 -0.10 10.48 30.89
C ALA A 655 0.52 9.44 29.94
N LYS A 656 -0.33 8.77 29.15
CA LYS A 656 0.04 7.73 28.20
C LYS A 656 0.91 8.26 27.06
N TYR A 657 0.68 9.49 26.60
CA TYR A 657 1.50 10.11 25.55
C TYR A 657 2.93 10.45 26.01
N GLN A 658 3.19 10.45 27.33
CA GLN A 658 4.52 10.59 27.95
C GLN A 658 5.09 9.24 28.42
N SER A 659 4.36 8.16 28.21
CA SER A 659 4.72 6.81 28.67
C SER A 659 5.09 5.92 27.50
N TRP A 660 6.18 5.18 27.66
CA TRP A 660 6.81 4.38 26.62
C TRP A 660 6.98 2.94 27.09
N ILE A 661 6.79 1.98 26.18
CA ILE A 661 7.07 0.57 26.40
C ILE A 661 8.34 0.22 25.63
N PRO A 662 9.47 -0.04 26.33
CA PRO A 662 10.67 -0.54 25.68
C PRO A 662 10.48 -2.00 25.30
N GLN A 663 10.86 -2.36 24.08
CA GLN A 663 10.77 -3.72 23.57
C GLN A 663 12.08 -4.08 22.89
N ARG A 664 12.74 -5.15 23.34
CA ARG A 664 13.98 -5.62 22.71
C ARG A 664 13.73 -5.96 21.23
N THR A 665 14.73 -5.69 20.39
CA THR A 665 14.72 -5.95 18.95
C THR A 665 15.88 -6.81 18.51
#